data_AF-A9GKK0-F1
#
_entry.id   AF-A9GKK0-F1
#
_cell.length_a   1.000
_cell.length_b   1.000
_cell.length_c   1.000
_cell.angle_alpha   90.00
_cell.angle_beta   90.00
_cell.angle_gamma   90.00
#
_symmetry.space_group_name_H-M   'P 1'
#
loop_
_entity.id
_entity.type
_entity.pdbx_description
1 polymer ?
#
loop_
_entity_poly.entity_id
_entity_poly.type
_entity_poly.pdbx_seq_one_letter_code
_entity_poly.pdbx_strand_id
1 'polypeptide(L)'
;MIPCPSDDALATWLAGNFPHDDAASIRGHVAGCDGCRARLSTRPSESDLGAPLFLHATHQRFGESERPPSPPLSWAPPSAFDDYRVVRPLGRGGMGQVYLAHDEVLDRPVALKFVAADSPDPRTIERLRVEARAIARLQHPNVVAVYRIGEVRGRPYIAYEFVEGEPLELLPKPIPWPAALRLALGLARGLAAAHRRGVLHRDIKPANVMLDASGEVKLLDFGLAKLADRPGAPALDAGPRAAPSSAVAPAPWALTDMSALTTAIPVALDAASTLGTASLTDGGMMMGTPLYLAPELWAGTAGTSRSDVYALGLVFYELCAGRLPHAGLDVHAIASWVTARALPPLRSLCPDVPEMLAAVIDRCVLREPEARFASAEEVQAALEETEALCRAFQIVRPASSPASAQDAGAGVVRASFERLAPRAEALVTRFYERLFAREPALRALFPPDMREQRLKLAAALQLVVDNLRAPDKLVEMLEALGRRHATYAALPEHFDAVGRALLEVLEELEGDAWSPATARAWASAYAQVAEAMRRGLEAAREGVVSSTRAPARLHAAETRFATSADASLAYRTAGGGPIDLVLVQGWVTHVEAAWEGALISRFFAELGAWARLIVLDQRGTGMSEREGAGAPAEQQAEDLLAVLDAAGVARAALLGVGAGFAPCALLAAAHPARARALVALGSAAQMSAWPGCLFGLAGEDAEEAERALRSGWGEPLFLERLAPSAAEDGAFRRFWAAYLRHGASPGGAARMLRAHAAADVRSALGRVSVPTLVLHRAGDRAVPAAAGRDLAGRIRGARHVELPGDDHLPFVGESGPLLAELRAFLGVNAGGSPVSSLVPSAALGAASGG
;
A
#
# COMPACT_ATOMS: atom_id res chain seq x y z
N MET A 1 42.48 -21.14 -23.07
CA MET A 1 42.04 -21.55 -21.72
C MET A 1 42.68 -20.60 -20.73
N ILE A 2 41.88 -19.91 -19.93
CA ILE A 2 42.38 -19.05 -18.84
C ILE A 2 42.93 -20.00 -17.76
N PRO A 3 44.16 -19.80 -17.27
CA PRO A 3 44.72 -20.65 -16.21
C PRO A 3 43.89 -20.55 -14.92
N CYS A 4 43.84 -21.63 -14.14
CA CYS A 4 43.14 -21.64 -12.86
C CYS A 4 43.75 -20.58 -11.92
N PRO A 5 42.91 -19.84 -11.16
CA PRO A 5 43.40 -18.93 -10.13
C PRO A 5 44.24 -19.68 -9.09
N SER A 6 45.21 -18.98 -8.48
CA SER A 6 46.00 -19.52 -7.37
C SER A 6 45.13 -19.71 -6.12
N ASP A 7 45.57 -20.57 -5.20
CA ASP A 7 44.83 -20.86 -3.97
C ASP A 7 44.68 -19.61 -3.08
N ASP A 8 45.68 -18.71 -3.08
CA ASP A 8 45.61 -17.41 -2.39
C ASP A 8 44.57 -16.46 -3.02
N ALA A 9 44.46 -16.45 -4.35
CA ALA A 9 43.44 -15.65 -5.04
C ALA A 9 42.02 -16.17 -4.75
N LEU A 10 41.85 -17.50 -4.66
CA LEU A 10 40.59 -18.14 -4.29
C LEU A 10 40.22 -17.90 -2.81
N ALA A 11 41.21 -17.90 -1.91
CA ALA A 11 40.99 -17.64 -0.49
C ALA A 11 40.65 -16.15 -0.24
N THR A 12 41.34 -15.25 -0.92
CA THR A 12 41.03 -13.80 -0.92
C THR A 12 39.62 -13.54 -1.48
N TRP A 13 39.19 -14.36 -2.44
CA TRP A 13 37.82 -14.35 -2.97
C TRP A 13 36.74 -14.71 -1.95
N LEU A 14 36.95 -15.80 -1.23
CA LEU A 14 36.04 -16.21 -0.18
C LEU A 14 36.04 -15.24 1.02
N ALA A 15 37.18 -14.58 1.29
CA ALA A 15 37.31 -13.59 2.35
C ALA A 15 36.77 -12.19 1.98
N GLY A 16 36.34 -11.98 0.73
CA GLY A 16 35.65 -10.75 0.29
C GLY A 16 36.53 -9.51 0.12
N ASN A 17 37.86 -9.64 0.06
CA ASN A 17 38.78 -8.51 -0.06
C ASN A 17 39.27 -8.33 -1.49
N PHE A 18 38.78 -7.33 -2.26
CA PHE A 18 39.28 -7.12 -3.63
C PHE A 18 39.40 -5.68 -4.13
N PRO A 19 40.41 -5.41 -4.98
CA PRO A 19 40.37 -4.38 -6.01
C PRO A 19 39.32 -4.75 -7.08
N HIS A 20 38.58 -3.76 -7.59
CA HIS A 20 37.29 -3.90 -8.27
C HIS A 20 37.23 -4.79 -9.54
N ASP A 21 38.34 -5.23 -10.12
CA ASP A 21 38.37 -5.85 -11.46
C ASP A 21 38.47 -7.40 -11.49
N ASP A 22 38.88 -8.06 -10.40
CA ASP A 22 39.19 -9.51 -10.44
C ASP A 22 38.01 -10.44 -10.03
N ALA A 23 37.02 -9.92 -9.29
CA ALA A 23 35.99 -10.75 -8.65
C ALA A 23 34.99 -11.38 -9.65
N ALA A 24 34.67 -10.69 -10.75
CA ALA A 24 33.78 -11.19 -11.79
C ALA A 24 34.45 -12.28 -12.65
N SER A 25 35.75 -12.12 -12.93
CA SER A 25 36.57 -13.07 -13.68
C SER A 25 36.73 -14.40 -12.92
N ILE A 26 37.03 -14.34 -11.62
CA ILE A 26 37.15 -15.54 -10.76
C ILE A 26 35.80 -16.26 -10.62
N ARG A 27 34.70 -15.50 -10.44
CA ARG A 27 33.34 -16.08 -10.33
C ARG A 27 32.92 -16.81 -11.60
N GLY A 28 33.18 -16.22 -12.77
CA GLY A 28 32.91 -16.86 -14.06
C GLY A 28 33.76 -18.11 -14.28
N HIS A 29 35.03 -18.10 -13.87
CA HIS A 29 35.92 -19.25 -13.98
C HIS A 29 35.51 -20.41 -13.07
N VAL A 30 35.19 -20.17 -11.79
CA VAL A 30 34.79 -21.21 -10.82
C VAL A 30 33.48 -21.91 -11.24
N ALA A 31 32.53 -21.17 -11.85
CA ALA A 31 31.31 -21.75 -12.38
C ALA A 31 31.59 -22.75 -13.51
N GLY A 32 32.62 -22.51 -14.34
CA GLY A 32 32.97 -23.35 -15.50
C GLY A 32 34.10 -24.37 -15.27
N CYS A 33 34.81 -24.34 -14.14
CA CYS A 33 35.98 -25.19 -13.89
C CYS A 33 35.75 -26.18 -12.73
N ASP A 34 35.63 -27.47 -13.07
CA ASP A 34 35.43 -28.53 -12.07
C ASP A 34 36.63 -28.68 -11.12
N GLY A 35 37.86 -28.38 -11.57
CA GLY A 35 39.06 -28.39 -10.73
C GLY A 35 39.05 -27.31 -9.64
N CYS A 36 38.57 -26.10 -9.95
CA CYS A 36 38.42 -25.03 -8.95
C CYS A 36 37.24 -25.30 -8.01
N ARG A 37 36.14 -25.88 -8.51
CA ARG A 37 35.02 -26.34 -7.67
C ARG A 37 35.45 -27.45 -6.71
N ALA A 38 36.25 -28.39 -7.18
CA ALA A 38 36.83 -29.45 -6.35
C ALA A 38 37.74 -28.87 -5.26
N ARG A 39 38.64 -27.93 -5.60
CA ARG A 39 39.53 -27.27 -4.62
C ARG A 39 38.78 -26.47 -3.55
N LEU A 40 37.64 -25.87 -3.90
CA LEU A 40 36.73 -25.23 -2.94
C LEU A 40 35.99 -26.23 -2.04
N SER A 41 35.75 -27.44 -2.54
CA SER A 41 35.09 -28.52 -1.79
C SER A 41 36.04 -29.37 -0.93
N THR A 42 37.37 -29.26 -1.11
CA THR A 42 38.38 -30.10 -0.42
C THR A 42 39.16 -29.39 0.69
N ARG A 43 38.65 -28.30 1.29
CA ARG A 43 39.14 -27.88 2.61
C ARG A 43 38.48 -28.73 3.71
N PRO A 44 39.20 -29.03 4.82
CA PRO A 44 38.79 -30.07 5.75
C PRO A 44 37.44 -29.74 6.40
N SER A 45 36.61 -30.78 6.52
CA SER A 45 35.36 -30.80 7.27
C SER A 45 35.60 -30.43 8.74
N GLU A 46 34.57 -29.90 9.38
CA GLU A 46 34.43 -29.54 10.80
C GLU A 46 34.69 -30.69 11.82
N SER A 47 35.39 -31.76 11.43
CA SER A 47 35.57 -32.99 12.21
C SER A 47 36.86 -33.06 13.03
N ASP A 48 37.75 -32.06 12.98
CA ASP A 48 38.94 -31.96 13.87
C ASP A 48 38.76 -31.01 15.07
N LEU A 49 37.57 -30.42 15.24
CA LEU A 49 37.16 -29.76 16.49
C LEU A 49 35.78 -30.32 16.86
N GLY A 50 35.80 -31.31 17.77
CA GLY A 50 34.71 -32.25 18.04
C GLY A 50 33.31 -31.64 18.20
N ALA A 51 32.38 -32.12 17.38
CA ALA A 51 30.94 -32.08 17.66
C ALA A 51 30.59 -33.10 18.77
N PRO A 52 29.46 -32.93 19.49
CA PRO A 52 28.33 -33.78 19.08
C PRO A 52 26.91 -33.22 19.30
N LEU A 53 25.99 -33.78 18.48
CA LEU A 53 24.59 -34.16 18.74
C LEU A 53 23.48 -33.08 18.76
N PHE A 54 22.77 -33.00 17.62
CA PHE A 54 21.33 -32.70 17.61
C PHE A 54 20.56 -33.83 18.30
N LEU A 55 19.86 -33.52 19.38
CA LEU A 55 18.83 -34.36 20.00
C LEU A 55 17.53 -33.57 20.13
N HIS A 56 16.40 -34.24 19.85
CA HIS A 56 15.07 -33.84 20.31
C HIS A 56 15.06 -33.55 21.83
N ALA A 57 14.48 -32.42 22.25
CA ALA A 57 13.91 -32.23 23.59
C ALA A 57 12.94 -31.02 23.54
N THR A 58 11.62 -31.20 23.49
CA THR A 58 10.71 -31.25 24.65
C THR A 58 11.16 -30.43 25.86
N HIS A 59 10.24 -29.59 26.36
CA HIS A 59 10.25 -28.90 27.65
C HIS A 59 11.23 -29.47 28.68
N GLN A 60 12.26 -28.71 29.08
CA GLN A 60 12.88 -28.87 30.40
C GLN A 60 13.65 -27.62 30.85
N ARG A 61 13.70 -27.47 32.18
CA ARG A 61 14.00 -26.28 32.99
C ARG A 61 15.46 -25.78 32.91
N PHE A 62 15.61 -24.50 33.23
CA PHE A 62 16.83 -23.76 33.61
C PHE A 62 18.00 -24.63 34.10
N GLY A 63 19.17 -24.45 33.47
CA GLY A 63 20.48 -24.90 33.93
C GLY A 63 21.54 -23.84 33.61
N GLU A 64 22.27 -23.40 34.63
CA GLU A 64 23.28 -22.34 34.61
C GLU A 64 24.50 -22.72 33.74
N SER A 65 24.95 -21.81 32.87
CA SER A 65 26.26 -21.87 32.21
C SER A 65 26.96 -20.51 32.38
N GLU A 66 28.02 -20.49 33.18
CA GLU A 66 28.81 -19.31 33.53
C GLU A 66 29.61 -18.77 32.33
N ARG A 67 29.46 -17.46 32.03
CA ARG A 67 30.38 -16.70 31.16
C ARG A 67 31.65 -16.34 31.96
N PRO A 68 32.84 -16.22 31.31
CA PRO A 68 34.08 -15.88 32.00
C PRO A 68 33.98 -14.52 32.70
N PRO A 69 34.59 -14.36 33.90
CA PRO A 69 34.49 -13.12 34.67
C PRO A 69 35.18 -11.96 33.94
N SER A 70 34.45 -10.86 33.78
CA SER A 70 34.99 -9.58 33.34
C SER A 70 35.97 -9.01 34.38
N PRO A 71 36.97 -8.19 33.99
CA PRO A 71 37.89 -7.57 34.95
C PRO A 71 37.14 -6.76 36.03
N PRO A 72 37.70 -6.59 37.24
CA PRO A 72 36.99 -6.02 38.38
C PRO A 72 36.47 -4.61 38.08
N LEU A 73 35.18 -4.41 38.34
CA LEU A 73 34.47 -3.15 38.12
C LEU A 73 34.91 -2.12 39.18
N SER A 74 35.10 -0.86 38.79
CA SER A 74 35.43 0.25 39.72
C SER A 74 34.29 0.56 40.71
N TRP A 75 33.08 0.08 40.43
CA TRP A 75 31.91 0.15 41.28
C TRP A 75 30.93 -0.98 40.93
N ALA A 76 30.35 -1.62 41.94
CA ALA A 76 29.32 -2.65 41.80
C ALA A 76 28.11 -2.33 42.71
N PRO A 77 26.87 -2.63 42.27
CA PRO A 77 25.69 -2.45 43.10
C PRO A 77 25.70 -3.42 44.29
N PRO A 78 24.96 -3.12 45.38
CA PRO A 78 24.69 -4.10 46.44
C PRO A 78 24.08 -5.38 45.87
N SER A 79 24.31 -6.53 46.51
CA SER A 79 23.70 -7.81 46.11
C SER A 79 22.17 -7.79 46.21
N ALA A 80 21.59 -6.95 47.06
CA ALA A 80 20.16 -6.65 47.08
C ALA A 80 19.87 -5.20 47.51
N PHE A 81 18.86 -4.57 46.91
CA PHE A 81 18.34 -3.24 47.24
C PHE A 81 16.98 -3.00 46.57
N ASP A 82 16.12 -2.15 47.14
CA ASP A 82 14.82 -1.78 46.55
C ASP A 82 13.96 -2.97 46.09
N ASP A 83 13.99 -4.06 46.86
CA ASP A 83 13.34 -5.35 46.58
C ASP A 83 13.91 -6.14 45.38
N TYR A 84 15.05 -5.70 44.83
CA TYR A 84 15.78 -6.41 43.79
C TYR A 84 16.98 -7.17 44.35
N ARG A 85 17.15 -8.42 43.91
CA ARG A 85 18.36 -9.21 44.12
C ARG A 85 19.20 -9.24 42.83
N VAL A 86 20.40 -8.68 42.86
CA VAL A 86 21.31 -8.66 41.70
C VAL A 86 21.85 -10.07 41.46
N VAL A 87 21.68 -10.57 40.24
CA VAL A 87 22.08 -11.93 39.85
C VAL A 87 23.45 -11.90 39.18
N ARG A 88 23.60 -11.15 38.08
CA ARG A 88 24.85 -11.10 37.31
C ARG A 88 24.93 -9.86 36.40
N PRO A 89 26.14 -9.40 36.02
CA PRO A 89 26.27 -8.39 34.97
C PRO A 89 25.78 -8.93 33.61
N LEU A 90 25.11 -8.08 32.84
CA LEU A 90 24.66 -8.35 31.47
C LEU A 90 25.56 -7.70 30.42
N GLY A 91 26.03 -6.47 30.70
CA GLY A 91 26.89 -5.75 29.77
C GLY A 91 27.37 -4.41 30.31
N ARG A 92 28.38 -3.86 29.63
CA ARG A 92 28.94 -2.53 29.89
C ARG A 92 28.97 -1.74 28.59
N GLY A 93 28.40 -0.55 28.60
CA GLY A 93 28.41 0.37 27.46
C GLY A 93 28.87 1.76 27.88
N GLY A 94 28.97 2.68 26.91
CA GLY A 94 29.39 4.06 27.19
C GLY A 94 28.46 4.85 28.12
N MET A 95 27.21 4.41 28.26
CA MET A 95 26.19 5.09 29.06
C MET A 95 25.98 4.47 30.44
N GLY A 96 26.62 3.34 30.76
CA GLY A 96 26.33 2.65 32.01
C GLY A 96 26.70 1.17 32.09
N GLN A 97 26.39 0.59 33.24
CA GLN A 97 26.48 -0.85 33.50
C GLN A 97 25.07 -1.44 33.62
N VAL A 98 24.84 -2.60 33.00
CA VAL A 98 23.54 -3.29 33.04
C VAL A 98 23.70 -4.63 33.75
N TYR A 99 22.78 -4.94 34.66
CA TYR A 99 22.74 -6.16 35.45
C TYR A 99 21.40 -6.86 35.32
N LEU A 100 21.41 -8.19 35.32
CA LEU A 100 20.23 -8.99 35.57
C LEU A 100 19.98 -9.01 37.07
N ALA A 101 18.74 -8.74 37.47
CA ALA A 101 18.29 -8.87 38.84
C ALA A 101 16.92 -9.57 38.90
N HIS A 102 16.53 -10.01 40.09
CA HIS A 102 15.22 -10.59 40.37
C HIS A 102 14.44 -9.63 41.27
N ASP A 103 13.24 -9.24 40.84
CA ASP A 103 12.26 -8.51 41.64
C ASP A 103 11.62 -9.51 42.61
N GLU A 104 11.97 -9.42 43.90
CA GLU A 104 11.53 -10.39 44.92
C GLU A 104 10.05 -10.20 45.31
N VAL A 105 9.47 -9.03 45.02
CA VAL A 105 8.05 -8.74 45.32
C VAL A 105 7.14 -9.24 44.21
N LEU A 106 7.50 -8.99 42.95
CA LEU A 106 6.71 -9.39 41.79
C LEU A 106 7.16 -10.73 41.18
N ASP A 107 8.17 -11.36 41.76
CA ASP A 107 8.76 -12.65 41.37
C ASP A 107 9.09 -12.74 39.87
N ARG A 108 9.92 -11.82 39.38
CA ARG A 108 10.25 -11.73 37.95
C ARG A 108 11.68 -11.23 37.69
N PRO A 109 12.31 -11.62 36.56
CA PRO A 109 13.58 -11.04 36.15
C PRO A 109 13.42 -9.61 35.65
N VAL A 110 14.41 -8.77 35.95
CA VAL A 110 14.50 -7.36 35.51
C VAL A 110 15.93 -7.01 35.08
N ALA A 111 16.05 -6.04 34.17
CA ALA A 111 17.34 -5.47 33.79
C ALA A 111 17.55 -4.14 34.51
N LEU A 112 18.60 -4.03 35.33
CA LEU A 112 18.96 -2.82 36.07
C LEU A 112 20.10 -2.11 35.35
N LYS A 113 19.84 -0.90 34.85
CA LYS A 113 20.83 -0.05 34.19
C LYS A 113 21.25 1.09 35.10
N PHE A 114 22.55 1.17 35.39
CA PHE A 114 23.17 2.22 36.20
C PHE A 114 23.93 3.21 35.32
N VAL A 115 23.79 4.50 35.59
CA VAL A 115 24.51 5.55 34.86
C VAL A 115 26.02 5.51 35.20
N ALA A 116 26.87 5.70 34.19
CA ALA A 116 28.32 5.54 34.32
C ALA A 116 29.04 6.61 35.17
N ALA A 117 28.43 7.78 35.41
CA ALA A 117 29.08 8.89 36.11
C ALA A 117 29.21 8.63 37.62
N ASP A 118 30.41 8.84 38.17
CA ASP A 118 30.70 8.68 39.62
C ASP A 118 29.99 9.73 40.50
N SER A 119 29.65 10.89 39.92
CA SER A 119 28.81 11.94 40.54
C SER A 119 28.10 12.75 39.46
N PRO A 120 26.90 12.34 39.00
CA PRO A 120 26.16 13.09 38.00
C PRO A 120 25.62 14.40 38.59
N ASP A 121 25.75 15.52 37.86
CA ASP A 121 25.17 16.82 38.22
C ASP A 121 23.66 16.66 38.55
N PRO A 122 23.14 17.22 39.67
CA PRO A 122 21.71 17.21 39.99
C PRO A 122 20.79 17.60 38.82
N ARG A 123 21.20 18.52 37.94
CA ARG A 123 20.42 18.89 36.74
C ARG A 123 20.37 17.78 35.68
N THR A 124 21.39 16.94 35.61
CA THR A 124 21.45 15.77 34.73
C THR A 124 20.60 14.64 35.29
N ILE A 125 20.62 14.44 36.61
CA ILE A 125 19.75 13.47 37.30
C ILE A 125 18.27 13.85 37.11
N GLU A 126 17.91 15.13 37.27
CA GLU A 126 16.52 15.57 37.13
C GLU A 126 16.02 15.42 35.68
N ARG A 127 16.85 15.74 34.67
CA ARG A 127 16.52 15.50 33.26
C ARG A 127 16.36 14.01 32.94
N LEU A 128 17.26 13.17 33.46
CA LEU A 128 17.16 11.71 33.34
C LEU A 128 15.84 11.19 33.93
N ARG A 129 15.43 11.70 35.11
CA ARG A 129 14.15 11.35 35.74
C ARG A 129 12.95 11.80 34.90
N VAL A 130 12.98 13.00 34.33
CA VAL A 130 11.90 13.52 33.47
C VAL A 130 11.75 12.68 32.20
N GLU A 131 12.84 12.39 31.51
CA GLU A 131 12.79 11.59 30.28
C GLU A 131 12.43 10.11 30.57
N ALA A 132 12.95 9.52 31.65
CA ALA A 132 12.60 8.16 32.05
C ALA A 132 11.13 8.04 32.46
N ARG A 133 10.53 9.07 33.08
CA ARG A 133 9.08 9.13 33.36
C ARG A 133 8.24 9.20 32.07
N ALA A 134 8.73 9.88 31.04
CA ALA A 134 8.05 9.93 29.75
C ALA A 134 7.98 8.54 29.09
N ILE A 135 9.05 7.75 29.22
CA ILE A 135 9.13 6.37 28.73
C ILE A 135 8.32 5.41 29.62
N ALA A 136 8.32 5.58 30.94
CA ALA A 136 7.56 4.71 31.84
C ALA A 136 6.03 4.73 31.58
N ARG A 137 5.52 5.78 30.94
CA ARG A 137 4.11 5.88 30.50
C ARG A 137 3.84 5.20 29.16
N LEU A 138 4.87 4.64 28.53
CA LEU A 138 4.79 3.97 27.25
C LEU A 138 4.74 2.45 27.48
N GLN A 139 3.58 1.88 27.19
CA GLN A 139 3.38 0.43 27.14
C GLN A 139 3.10 0.05 25.70
N HIS A 140 4.00 -0.73 25.10
CA HIS A 140 3.88 -1.19 23.72
C HIS A 140 4.68 -2.49 23.54
N PRO A 141 4.19 -3.49 22.78
CA PRO A 141 4.89 -4.77 22.60
C PRO A 141 6.30 -4.61 22.03
N ASN A 142 6.52 -3.66 21.11
CA ASN A 142 7.82 -3.41 20.48
C ASN A 142 8.70 -2.37 21.21
N VAL A 143 8.40 -2.03 22.46
CA VAL A 143 9.22 -1.13 23.27
C VAL A 143 9.42 -1.70 24.67
N VAL A 144 10.65 -1.68 25.17
CA VAL A 144 10.95 -2.17 26.53
C VAL A 144 10.20 -1.37 27.59
N ALA A 145 9.57 -2.07 28.55
CA ALA A 145 8.90 -1.41 29.65
C ALA A 145 9.89 -0.91 30.72
N VAL A 146 9.63 0.26 31.30
CA VAL A 146 10.32 0.77 32.48
C VAL A 146 9.45 0.51 33.72
N TYR A 147 9.97 -0.23 34.68
CA TYR A 147 9.26 -0.57 35.91
C TYR A 147 9.53 0.40 37.06
N ARG A 148 10.79 0.84 37.22
CA ARG A 148 11.17 1.73 38.32
C ARG A 148 12.35 2.62 37.91
N ILE A 149 12.40 3.79 38.50
CA ILE A 149 13.57 4.67 38.51
C ILE A 149 13.91 4.90 39.97
N GLY A 150 15.17 4.70 40.35
CA GLY A 150 15.61 4.82 41.74
C GLY A 150 17.06 5.26 41.84
N GLU A 151 17.59 5.21 43.04
CA GLU A 151 18.97 5.58 43.35
C GLU A 151 19.51 4.64 44.42
N VAL A 152 20.70 4.09 44.21
CA VAL A 152 21.38 3.25 45.19
C VAL A 152 22.83 3.70 45.33
N ARG A 153 23.25 3.96 46.58
CA ARG A 153 24.60 4.47 46.91
C ARG A 153 25.03 5.68 46.06
N GLY A 154 24.12 6.64 45.86
CA GLY A 154 24.39 7.85 45.08
C GLY A 154 24.39 7.66 43.57
N ARG A 155 24.07 6.45 43.05
CA ARG A 155 23.97 6.19 41.62
C ARG A 155 22.53 5.97 41.18
N PRO A 156 22.03 6.75 40.21
CA PRO A 156 20.70 6.54 39.66
C PRO A 156 20.68 5.24 38.85
N TYR A 157 19.57 4.52 38.96
CA TYR A 157 19.30 3.31 38.18
C TYR A 157 17.90 3.35 37.57
N ILE A 158 17.74 2.63 36.47
CA ILE A 158 16.45 2.37 35.84
C ILE A 158 16.27 0.86 35.75
N ALA A 159 15.14 0.37 36.24
CA ALA A 159 14.73 -1.02 36.15
C ALA A 159 13.82 -1.20 34.93
N TYR A 160 14.26 -2.03 34.00
CA TYR A 160 13.56 -2.39 32.78
C TYR A 160 13.02 -3.81 32.84
N GLU A 161 12.04 -4.08 31.99
CA GLU A 161 11.76 -5.43 31.51
C GLU A 161 13.05 -6.12 31.06
N PHE A 162 13.28 -7.34 31.55
CA PHE A 162 14.34 -8.19 31.02
C PHE A 162 13.81 -8.90 29.77
N VAL A 163 14.41 -8.61 28.61
CA VAL A 163 14.05 -9.23 27.34
C VAL A 163 15.01 -10.39 27.06
N GLU A 164 14.46 -11.61 27.04
CA GLU A 164 15.21 -12.81 26.66
C GLU A 164 15.37 -12.88 25.13
N GLY A 165 16.61 -12.76 24.65
CA GLY A 165 16.91 -12.74 23.23
C GLY A 165 18.32 -12.27 22.93
N GLU A 166 18.59 -11.96 21.66
CA GLU A 166 19.88 -11.43 21.20
C GLU A 166 19.69 -10.04 20.57
N PRO A 167 20.66 -9.13 20.70
CA PRO A 167 20.61 -7.84 20.02
C PRO A 167 20.68 -8.02 18.51
N LEU A 168 19.96 -7.17 17.76
CA LEU A 168 19.87 -7.23 16.30
C LEU A 168 21.24 -7.02 15.62
N GLU A 169 22.19 -6.42 16.33
CA GLU A 169 23.59 -6.30 15.88
C GLU A 169 24.25 -7.66 15.60
N LEU A 170 23.90 -8.71 16.36
CA LEU A 170 24.47 -10.04 16.22
C LEU A 170 23.74 -10.92 15.20
N LEU A 171 22.61 -10.45 14.66
CA LEU A 171 21.89 -11.16 13.61
C LEU A 171 22.77 -11.25 12.36
N PRO A 172 22.96 -12.43 11.75
CA PRO A 172 23.69 -12.54 10.48
C PRO A 172 22.95 -11.78 9.37
N LYS A 173 23.63 -10.81 8.74
CA LYS A 173 23.09 -9.98 7.64
C LYS A 173 23.85 -10.29 6.34
N PRO A 174 23.23 -10.16 5.15
CA PRO A 174 21.86 -9.71 4.92
C PRO A 174 20.81 -10.78 5.27
N ILE A 175 19.60 -10.33 5.60
CA ILE A 175 18.45 -11.23 5.81
C ILE A 175 17.46 -11.16 4.65
N PRO A 176 16.66 -12.22 4.41
CA PRO A 176 15.61 -12.18 3.39
C PRO A 176 14.65 -11.02 3.64
N TRP A 177 14.29 -10.30 2.57
CA TRP A 177 13.44 -9.11 2.67
C TRP A 177 12.08 -9.35 3.36
N PRO A 178 11.42 -10.54 3.30
CA PRO A 178 10.20 -10.76 4.07
C PRO A 178 10.45 -10.75 5.59
N ALA A 179 11.60 -11.28 6.03
CA ALA A 179 12.01 -11.19 7.42
C ALA A 179 12.35 -9.74 7.77
N ALA A 180 13.08 -9.02 6.91
CA ALA A 180 13.38 -7.60 7.12
C ALA A 180 12.11 -6.75 7.23
N LEU A 181 11.09 -6.98 6.40
CA LEU A 181 9.80 -6.30 6.46
C LEU A 181 9.09 -6.52 7.80
N ARG A 182 9.07 -7.77 8.31
CA ARG A 182 8.48 -8.06 9.62
C ARG A 182 9.19 -7.32 10.76
N LEU A 183 10.52 -7.37 10.79
CA LEU A 183 11.30 -6.64 11.79
C LEU A 183 11.10 -5.12 11.66
N ALA A 184 11.04 -4.61 10.42
CA ALA A 184 10.81 -3.20 10.13
C ALA A 184 9.44 -2.72 10.63
N LEU A 185 8.39 -3.51 10.45
CA LEU A 185 7.06 -3.24 10.97
C LEU A 185 7.05 -3.15 12.50
N GLY A 186 7.67 -4.12 13.19
CA GLY A 186 7.76 -4.10 14.65
C GLY A 186 8.50 -2.85 15.17
N LEU A 187 9.64 -2.51 14.55
CA LEU A 187 10.41 -1.32 14.91
C LEU A 187 9.65 -0.01 14.64
N ALA A 188 8.99 0.10 13.48
CA ALA A 188 8.19 1.27 13.13
C ALA A 188 7.01 1.46 14.10
N ARG A 189 6.31 0.37 14.47
CA ARG A 189 5.22 0.41 15.47
C ARG A 189 5.71 0.90 16.83
N GLY A 190 6.85 0.36 17.30
CA GLY A 190 7.45 0.78 18.57
C GLY A 190 7.86 2.26 18.57
N LEU A 191 8.50 2.72 17.50
CA LEU A 191 8.93 4.11 17.38
C LEU A 191 7.75 5.08 17.24
N ALA A 192 6.73 4.71 16.46
CA ALA A 192 5.48 5.47 16.34
C ALA A 192 4.76 5.58 17.70
N ALA A 193 4.75 4.52 18.51
CA ALA A 193 4.19 4.58 19.86
C ALA A 193 4.89 5.60 20.76
N ALA A 194 6.20 5.82 20.56
CA ALA A 194 6.99 6.82 21.28
C ALA A 194 6.77 8.23 20.76
N HIS A 195 6.77 8.41 19.44
CA HIS A 195 6.53 9.71 18.79
C HIS A 195 5.15 10.27 19.13
N ARG A 196 4.09 9.46 19.17
CA ARG A 196 2.75 9.88 19.66
C ARG A 196 2.74 10.44 21.08
N ARG A 197 3.69 10.05 21.93
CA ARG A 197 3.85 10.56 23.30
C ARG A 197 4.87 11.70 23.40
N GLY A 198 5.36 12.20 22.27
CA GLY A 198 6.37 13.26 22.20
C GLY A 198 7.78 12.80 22.60
N VAL A 199 8.04 11.49 22.61
CA VAL A 199 9.32 10.91 23.01
C VAL A 199 10.15 10.57 21.77
N LEU A 200 11.32 11.19 21.63
CA LEU A 200 12.30 10.86 20.57
C LEU A 200 13.30 9.81 21.07
N HIS A 201 13.74 8.91 20.19
CA HIS A 201 14.68 7.84 20.54
C HIS A 201 16.14 8.31 20.53
N ARG A 202 16.58 9.04 19.50
CA ARG A 202 17.92 9.67 19.37
C ARG A 202 19.13 8.73 19.34
N ASP A 203 18.93 7.43 19.35
CA ASP A 203 20.01 6.42 19.33
C ASP A 203 19.54 5.09 18.72
N ILE A 204 18.76 5.15 17.64
CA ILE A 204 18.31 3.95 16.94
C ILE A 204 19.51 3.33 16.22
N LYS A 205 19.81 2.08 16.56
CA LYS A 205 20.87 1.25 15.96
C LYS A 205 20.62 -0.22 16.32
N PRO A 206 21.21 -1.19 15.61
CA PRO A 206 20.97 -2.61 15.87
C PRO A 206 21.32 -3.06 17.30
N ALA A 207 22.32 -2.43 17.94
CA ALA A 207 22.70 -2.72 19.32
C ALA A 207 21.62 -2.38 20.36
N ASN A 208 20.71 -1.45 20.03
CA ASN A 208 19.61 -1.01 20.89
C ASN A 208 18.27 -1.65 20.50
N VAL A 209 18.31 -2.78 19.77
CA VAL A 209 17.13 -3.55 19.39
C VAL A 209 17.35 -4.99 19.83
N MET A 210 16.42 -5.56 20.58
CA MET A 210 16.43 -7.00 20.91
C MET A 210 15.50 -7.76 19.96
N LEU A 211 15.95 -8.92 19.53
CA LEU A 211 15.14 -9.95 18.88
C LEU A 211 14.89 -11.07 19.90
N ASP A 212 13.64 -11.24 20.32
CA ASP A 212 13.29 -12.28 21.29
C ASP A 212 13.13 -13.67 20.63
N ALA A 213 12.98 -14.71 21.45
CA ALA A 213 12.84 -16.09 20.98
C ALA A 213 11.57 -16.34 20.13
N SER A 214 10.56 -15.45 20.19
CA SER A 214 9.37 -15.52 19.36
C SER A 214 9.57 -14.91 17.96
N GLY A 215 10.70 -14.24 17.75
CA GLY A 215 11.03 -13.54 16.52
C GLY A 215 10.51 -12.10 16.46
N GLU A 216 10.08 -11.55 17.59
CA GLU A 216 9.60 -10.18 17.71
C GLU A 216 10.71 -9.23 18.17
N VAL A 217 10.62 -7.97 17.75
CA VAL A 217 11.62 -6.94 18.04
C VAL A 217 11.16 -6.00 19.13
N LYS A 218 12.09 -5.60 20.00
CA LYS A 218 11.89 -4.57 21.02
C LYS A 218 12.95 -3.49 20.96
N LEU A 219 12.51 -2.24 20.83
CA LEU A 219 13.36 -1.06 20.98
C LEU A 219 13.77 -0.93 22.45
N LEU A 220 15.08 -0.88 22.66
CA LEU A 220 15.70 -0.58 23.94
C LEU A 220 16.19 0.87 23.97
N ASP A 221 16.46 1.38 25.17
CA ASP A 221 17.37 2.51 25.38
C ASP A 221 17.13 3.74 24.47
N PHE A 222 15.99 4.41 24.68
CA PHE A 222 15.83 5.81 24.29
C PHE A 222 17.00 6.59 24.91
N GLY A 223 17.62 7.50 24.17
CA GLY A 223 18.91 8.13 24.45
C GLY A 223 18.98 9.05 25.68
N LEU A 224 18.51 8.55 26.82
CA LEU A 224 18.36 9.14 28.15
C LEU A 224 19.66 9.74 28.72
N ALA A 225 20.81 9.39 28.14
CA ALA A 225 22.14 9.81 28.61
C ALA A 225 22.91 10.72 27.64
N LYS A 226 22.42 10.98 26.41
CA LYS A 226 23.17 11.78 25.41
C LYS A 226 23.10 13.30 25.62
N LEU A 227 22.45 13.76 26.69
CA LEU A 227 22.31 15.18 27.03
C LEU A 227 23.30 15.67 28.09
N ALA A 228 24.26 14.83 28.51
CA ALA A 228 25.28 15.22 29.48
C ALA A 228 26.34 16.20 28.93
N ASP A 229 26.48 16.36 27.60
CA ASP A 229 27.60 17.11 26.99
C ASP A 229 27.22 18.31 26.10
N ARG A 230 26.10 19.00 26.36
CA ARG A 230 25.83 20.30 25.69
C ARG A 230 25.61 21.44 26.69
N PRO A 231 26.52 22.45 26.75
CA PRO A 231 26.23 23.70 27.42
C PRO A 231 25.35 24.58 26.54
N GLY A 232 24.16 24.92 27.04
CA GLY A 232 23.39 26.09 26.61
C GLY A 232 22.38 25.89 25.47
N ALA A 233 21.12 25.67 25.83
CA ALA A 233 19.97 26.23 25.10
C ALA A 233 18.83 26.48 26.12
N PRO A 234 18.23 27.68 26.16
CA PRO A 234 17.21 28.02 27.14
C PRO A 234 15.83 27.44 26.76
N ALA A 235 14.96 27.42 27.76
CA ALA A 235 13.62 26.86 27.75
C ALA A 235 12.68 27.47 26.70
N LEU A 236 11.68 26.66 26.34
CA LEU A 236 10.55 26.95 25.47
C LEU A 236 9.86 28.28 25.83
N ASP A 237 9.50 29.06 24.80
CA ASP A 237 8.44 30.06 24.92
C ASP A 237 7.47 29.97 23.74
N ALA A 238 6.19 30.13 24.06
CA ALA A 238 5.03 29.96 23.19
C ALA A 238 4.64 31.30 22.55
N GLY A 239 4.44 31.33 21.23
CA GLY A 239 3.82 32.47 20.53
C GLY A 239 4.27 32.64 19.08
N PRO A 240 3.39 33.10 18.16
CA PRO A 240 3.58 32.94 16.73
C PRO A 240 4.53 34.00 16.17
N ARG A 241 5.58 33.57 15.47
CA ARG A 241 6.35 34.45 14.57
C ARG A 241 6.12 34.04 13.13
N ALA A 242 5.59 34.99 12.37
CA ALA A 242 5.39 34.92 10.93
C ALA A 242 6.72 34.62 10.22
N ALA A 243 6.66 33.69 9.26
CA ALA A 243 7.74 33.41 8.32
C ALA A 243 7.56 34.23 7.03
N PRO A 244 8.64 34.75 6.43
CA PRO A 244 8.59 35.44 5.16
C PRO A 244 8.40 34.45 4.01
N SER A 245 7.66 34.90 3.00
CA SER A 245 7.43 34.23 1.72
C SER A 245 8.74 34.07 0.93
N SER A 246 9.09 32.83 0.58
CA SER A 246 9.69 32.52 -0.71
C SER A 246 9.26 31.13 -1.17
N ALA A 247 8.70 31.08 -2.38
CA ALA A 247 8.23 29.88 -3.02
C ALA A 247 9.39 29.05 -3.57
N VAL A 248 9.43 27.78 -3.20
CA VAL A 248 10.14 26.72 -3.93
C VAL A 248 9.16 25.56 -4.09
N ALA A 249 8.80 25.27 -5.34
CA ALA A 249 7.90 24.18 -5.71
C ALA A 249 8.58 22.81 -5.53
N PRO A 250 7.87 21.76 -5.08
CA PRO A 250 8.36 20.39 -5.22
C PRO A 250 7.99 19.83 -6.60
N ALA A 251 8.97 19.29 -7.31
CA ALA A 251 8.79 18.60 -8.58
C ALA A 251 8.37 17.11 -8.37
N PRO A 252 7.64 16.52 -9.33
CA PRO A 252 6.98 15.22 -9.21
C PRO A 252 7.85 14.06 -9.73
N TRP A 253 7.80 12.91 -9.07
CA TRP A 253 8.37 11.66 -9.58
C TRP A 253 7.37 11.01 -10.54
N ALA A 254 7.57 11.22 -11.84
CA ALA A 254 6.98 10.41 -12.89
C ALA A 254 8.06 9.48 -13.46
N LEU A 255 7.71 8.21 -13.59
CA LEU A 255 8.44 7.19 -14.35
C LEU A 255 8.31 7.47 -15.85
N THR A 256 9.41 7.87 -16.48
CA THR A 256 9.78 7.74 -17.91
C THR A 256 11.26 8.12 -17.95
N ASP A 257 12.23 7.43 -18.54
CA ASP A 257 12.29 6.65 -19.78
C ASP A 257 13.56 5.76 -19.74
N MET A 258 13.51 4.58 -20.35
CA MET A 258 14.53 3.51 -20.29
C MET A 258 15.36 3.46 -21.59
N SER A 259 16.12 4.51 -21.92
CA SER A 259 16.94 4.48 -23.16
C SER A 259 18.24 5.30 -23.18
N ALA A 260 18.92 5.52 -22.06
CA ALA A 260 20.25 6.17 -22.10
C ALA A 260 21.22 5.67 -21.02
N LEU A 261 21.74 4.45 -21.17
CA LEU A 261 22.94 3.98 -20.48
C LEU A 261 23.86 3.28 -21.47
N THR A 262 24.53 4.07 -22.30
CA THR A 262 25.80 3.68 -22.93
C THR A 262 26.74 4.88 -22.89
N THR A 263 27.93 4.65 -22.32
CA THR A 263 29.23 5.31 -22.58
C THR A 263 29.86 6.12 -21.42
N ALA A 264 30.94 5.50 -20.91
CA ALA A 264 32.22 6.06 -20.45
C ALA A 264 32.34 6.90 -19.15
N ILE A 265 33.18 6.36 -18.27
CA ILE A 265 33.98 7.03 -17.22
C ILE A 265 35.00 7.98 -17.86
N PRO A 266 35.32 9.13 -17.25
CA PRO A 266 36.73 9.38 -16.94
C PRO A 266 36.99 9.92 -15.51
N VAL A 267 38.17 9.53 -15.03
CA VAL A 267 38.89 9.93 -13.81
C VAL A 267 39.44 11.37 -13.94
N ALA A 268 39.42 12.16 -12.86
CA ALA A 268 40.50 13.12 -12.52
C ALA A 268 40.36 13.70 -11.09
N LEU A 269 41.50 13.78 -10.41
CA LEU A 269 41.79 14.39 -9.11
C LEU A 269 42.06 15.91 -9.19
N ASP A 270 42.00 16.54 -8.01
CA ASP A 270 42.58 17.83 -7.56
C ASP A 270 41.98 19.17 -7.99
N ALA A 271 41.49 19.92 -6.99
CA ALA A 271 42.17 21.12 -6.47
C ALA A 271 41.45 21.68 -5.22
N ALA A 272 42.23 21.93 -4.17
CA ALA A 272 41.82 22.52 -2.89
C ALA A 272 41.49 24.02 -2.99
N SER A 273 40.61 24.54 -2.12
CA SER A 273 41.00 25.55 -1.11
C SER A 273 39.82 26.12 -0.30
N THR A 274 40.03 26.14 1.02
CA THR A 274 39.54 27.08 2.05
C THR A 274 38.04 27.20 2.36
N LEU A 275 37.65 26.69 3.55
CA LEU A 275 37.09 27.50 4.64
C LEU A 275 37.03 26.67 5.96
N GLY A 276 37.78 27.14 6.97
CA GLY A 276 37.37 27.09 8.39
C GLY A 276 37.55 25.77 9.18
N THR A 277 38.78 25.48 9.60
CA THR A 277 39.07 24.54 10.69
C THR A 277 38.61 25.09 12.05
N ALA A 278 37.63 24.44 12.66
CA ALA A 278 37.43 24.48 14.11
C ALA A 278 37.59 23.06 14.66
N SER A 279 38.67 22.87 15.40
CA SER A 279 39.16 21.63 15.99
C SER A 279 38.16 21.06 17.02
N LEU A 280 37.75 19.81 16.85
CA LEU A 280 37.12 18.97 17.87
C LEU A 280 38.09 17.82 18.20
N THR A 281 39.22 18.18 18.79
CA THR A 281 40.07 17.24 19.53
C THR A 281 40.59 17.95 20.76
N ASP A 282 39.85 17.84 21.86
CA ASP A 282 40.46 17.69 23.18
C ASP A 282 39.43 17.11 24.18
N GLY A 283 39.71 15.94 24.73
CA GLY A 283 39.21 15.54 26.06
C GLY A 283 37.85 14.84 26.25
N GLY A 284 37.12 14.36 25.24
CA GLY A 284 35.84 13.66 25.47
C GLY A 284 35.54 12.58 24.44
N MET A 285 35.60 11.30 24.84
CA MET A 285 35.19 10.18 23.99
C MET A 285 33.75 10.41 23.52
N MET A 286 33.54 10.60 22.22
CA MET A 286 32.22 10.51 21.61
C MET A 286 31.75 9.04 21.74
N MET A 287 31.13 8.70 22.87
CA MET A 287 30.66 7.35 23.17
C MET A 287 29.37 7.06 22.40
N GLY A 288 29.52 6.48 21.22
CA GLY A 288 28.46 5.89 20.42
C GLY A 288 28.92 5.76 18.97
N THR A 289 28.57 4.65 18.31
CA THR A 289 28.89 4.44 16.90
C THR A 289 28.13 5.47 16.05
N PRO A 290 28.80 6.48 15.46
CA PRO A 290 28.14 7.58 14.77
C PRO A 290 27.59 7.18 13.39
N LEU A 291 27.73 5.90 13.05
CA LEU A 291 27.35 5.27 11.79
C LEU A 291 25.88 5.48 11.41
N TYR A 292 25.00 5.64 12.40
CA TYR A 292 23.55 5.81 12.22
C TYR A 292 23.08 7.27 12.41
N LEU A 293 24.00 8.21 12.61
CA LEU A 293 23.66 9.60 12.93
C LEU A 293 23.19 10.35 11.68
N ALA A 294 22.04 11.03 11.79
CA ALA A 294 21.45 11.78 10.68
C ALA A 294 22.31 12.99 10.26
N PRO A 295 22.34 13.38 8.96
CA PRO A 295 23.13 14.49 8.44
C PRO A 295 22.98 15.80 9.21
N GLU A 296 21.76 16.17 9.58
CA GLU A 296 21.46 17.40 10.31
C GLU A 296 22.06 17.45 11.72
N LEU A 297 22.28 16.29 12.35
CA LEU A 297 22.90 16.20 13.67
C LEU A 297 24.40 16.49 13.62
N TRP A 298 25.06 16.11 12.51
CA TRP A 298 26.45 16.48 12.25
C TRP A 298 26.62 17.99 12.01
N ALA A 299 25.60 18.64 11.44
CA ALA A 299 25.53 20.09 11.27
C ALA A 299 25.18 20.84 12.57
N GLY A 300 24.95 20.13 13.68
CA GLY A 300 24.67 20.71 14.98
C GLY A 300 23.19 20.98 15.26
N THR A 301 22.29 20.73 14.31
CA THR A 301 20.83 20.89 14.48
C THR A 301 20.29 19.94 15.56
N ALA A 302 19.22 20.35 16.24
CA ALA A 302 18.56 19.49 17.23
C ALA A 302 17.83 18.33 16.54
N GLY A 303 17.93 17.14 17.13
CA GLY A 303 17.25 15.96 16.60
C GLY A 303 15.73 16.07 16.67
N THR A 304 15.07 15.62 15.61
CA THR A 304 13.61 15.58 15.47
C THR A 304 13.13 14.15 15.19
N SER A 305 11.82 13.94 15.05
CA SER A 305 11.27 12.65 14.59
C SER A 305 11.87 12.21 13.25
N ARG A 306 12.22 13.17 12.37
CA ARG A 306 12.86 12.90 11.06
C ARG A 306 14.30 12.40 11.21
N SER A 307 14.97 12.71 12.31
CA SER A 307 16.30 12.18 12.64
C SER A 307 16.21 10.71 13.09
N ASP A 308 15.18 10.36 13.86
CA ASP A 308 14.89 8.97 14.22
C ASP A 308 14.49 8.15 12.98
N VAL A 309 13.66 8.70 12.09
CA VAL A 309 13.29 8.07 10.81
C VAL A 309 14.52 7.74 9.97
N TYR A 310 15.50 8.64 9.92
CA TYR A 310 16.76 8.39 9.19
C TYR A 310 17.55 7.23 9.78
N ALA A 311 17.75 7.23 11.11
CA ALA A 311 18.46 6.15 11.78
C ALA A 311 17.74 4.80 11.63
N LEU A 312 16.41 4.79 11.71
CA LEU A 312 15.57 3.62 11.44
C LEU A 312 15.74 3.12 9.99
N GLY A 313 15.74 4.03 9.02
CA GLY A 313 15.99 3.72 7.61
C GLY A 313 17.35 3.07 7.38
N LEU A 314 18.41 3.56 8.06
CA LEU A 314 19.74 2.95 7.98
C LEU A 314 19.77 1.53 8.57
N VAL A 315 19.04 1.27 9.67
CA VAL A 315 18.88 -0.10 10.20
C VAL A 315 18.21 -1.00 9.16
N PHE A 316 17.12 -0.55 8.52
CA PHE A 316 16.44 -1.35 7.49
C PHE A 316 17.32 -1.60 6.27
N TYR A 317 18.06 -0.57 5.85
CA TYR A 317 19.02 -0.67 4.76
C TYR A 317 20.10 -1.71 5.07
N GLU A 318 20.69 -1.68 6.26
CA GLU A 318 21.72 -2.62 6.69
C GLU A 318 21.19 -4.06 6.79
N LEU A 319 19.96 -4.26 7.28
CA LEU A 319 19.32 -5.59 7.33
C LEU A 319 19.20 -6.22 5.93
N CYS A 320 18.86 -5.40 4.92
CA CYS A 320 18.68 -5.88 3.55
C CYS A 320 20.02 -6.01 2.80
N ALA A 321 20.90 -5.01 2.90
CA ALA A 321 22.14 -4.91 2.15
C ALA A 321 23.35 -5.60 2.83
N GLY A 322 23.19 -6.02 4.10
CA GLY A 322 24.23 -6.68 4.88
C GLY A 322 25.18 -5.71 5.60
N ARG A 323 25.49 -4.56 4.99
CA ARG A 323 26.34 -3.51 5.56
C ARG A 323 26.00 -2.14 4.99
N LEU A 324 26.32 -1.08 5.72
CA LEU A 324 26.21 0.30 5.23
C LEU A 324 27.40 0.67 4.33
N PRO A 325 27.22 1.48 3.27
CA PRO A 325 28.30 1.85 2.35
C PRO A 325 29.49 2.56 3.02
N HIS A 326 29.21 3.36 4.06
CA HIS A 326 30.20 4.09 4.86
C HIS A 326 30.67 3.32 6.10
N ALA A 327 30.29 2.04 6.25
CA ALA A 327 30.81 1.19 7.31
C ALA A 327 32.31 0.95 7.12
N GLY A 328 33.11 1.22 8.16
CA GLY A 328 34.57 1.10 8.15
C GLY A 328 35.32 2.42 7.91
N LEU A 329 34.62 3.52 7.62
CA LEU A 329 35.20 4.86 7.63
C LEU A 329 35.43 5.34 9.08
N ASP A 330 36.44 6.19 9.28
CA ASP A 330 36.61 6.89 10.55
C ASP A 330 35.49 7.94 10.79
N VAL A 331 35.39 8.45 12.01
CA VAL A 331 34.31 9.38 12.42
C VAL A 331 34.23 10.62 11.52
N HIS A 332 35.38 11.18 11.14
CA HIS A 332 35.43 12.40 10.32
C HIS A 332 35.05 12.11 8.87
N ALA A 333 35.49 10.98 8.34
CA ALA A 333 35.14 10.48 7.03
C ALA A 333 33.65 10.11 6.93
N ILE A 334 33.04 9.55 8.00
CA ILE A 334 31.59 9.31 8.07
C ILE A 334 30.83 10.64 7.99
N ALA A 335 31.21 11.64 8.79
CA ALA A 335 30.57 12.96 8.79
C ALA A 335 30.59 13.60 7.39
N SER A 336 31.76 13.58 6.75
CA SER A 336 31.94 14.11 5.39
C SER A 336 31.13 13.31 4.37
N TRP A 337 31.08 11.99 4.49
CA TRP A 337 30.35 11.12 3.57
C TRP A 337 28.84 11.34 3.67
N VAL A 338 28.28 11.29 4.88
CA VAL A 338 26.83 11.36 5.14
C VAL A 338 26.25 12.74 4.79
N THR A 339 27.04 13.81 4.92
CA THR A 339 26.62 15.17 4.55
C THR A 339 26.77 15.45 3.04
N ALA A 340 27.74 14.83 2.37
CA ALA A 340 28.02 15.10 0.95
C ALA A 340 27.36 14.10 -0.03
N ARG A 341 27.06 12.87 0.40
CA ARG A 341 26.63 11.78 -0.49
C ARG A 341 25.30 11.18 -0.06
N ALA A 342 24.52 10.73 -1.04
CA ALA A 342 23.35 9.89 -0.81
C ALA A 342 23.75 8.41 -0.80
N LEU A 343 23.01 7.57 -0.06
CA LEU A 343 23.14 6.12 -0.20
C LEU A 343 22.72 5.70 -1.61
N PRO A 344 23.35 4.66 -2.19
CA PRO A 344 22.83 4.03 -3.40
C PRO A 344 21.38 3.56 -3.16
N PRO A 345 20.48 3.66 -4.14
CA PRO A 345 19.12 3.11 -4.01
C PRO A 345 19.19 1.62 -3.64
N LEU A 346 18.39 1.17 -2.68
CA LEU A 346 18.52 -0.17 -2.10
C LEU A 346 18.47 -1.28 -3.16
N ARG A 347 17.60 -1.16 -4.18
CA ARG A 347 17.46 -2.16 -5.25
C ARG A 347 18.65 -2.29 -6.18
N SER A 348 19.54 -1.30 -6.19
CA SER A 348 20.81 -1.42 -6.91
C SER A 348 21.75 -2.44 -6.25
N LEU A 349 21.61 -2.67 -4.94
CA LEU A 349 22.37 -3.66 -4.17
C LEU A 349 21.56 -4.95 -3.93
N CYS A 350 20.24 -4.83 -3.81
CA CYS A 350 19.32 -5.92 -3.48
C CYS A 350 18.14 -5.99 -4.47
N PRO A 351 18.32 -6.54 -5.69
CA PRO A 351 17.30 -6.56 -6.73
C PRO A 351 16.01 -7.32 -6.34
N ASP A 352 16.14 -8.30 -5.44
CA ASP A 352 15.04 -9.15 -4.96
C ASP A 352 14.10 -8.43 -3.97
N VAL A 353 14.49 -7.27 -3.46
CA VAL A 353 13.63 -6.44 -2.60
C VAL A 353 12.52 -5.80 -3.47
N PRO A 354 11.24 -5.93 -3.10
CA PRO A 354 10.14 -5.29 -3.82
C PRO A 354 10.32 -3.77 -3.91
N GLU A 355 9.98 -3.19 -5.06
CA GLU A 355 10.07 -1.74 -5.32
C GLU A 355 9.45 -0.89 -4.21
N MET A 356 8.24 -1.25 -3.81
CA MET A 356 7.50 -0.58 -2.73
C MET A 356 8.25 -0.58 -1.40
N LEU A 357 8.89 -1.69 -1.01
CA LEU A 357 9.65 -1.77 0.23
C LEU A 357 10.95 -0.94 0.14
N ALA A 358 11.64 -1.04 -0.98
CA ALA A 358 12.84 -0.26 -1.22
C ALA A 358 12.56 1.25 -1.23
N ALA A 359 11.47 1.69 -1.85
CA ALA A 359 11.06 3.09 -1.88
C ALA A 359 10.81 3.66 -0.47
N VAL A 360 10.23 2.88 0.44
CA VAL A 360 10.06 3.28 1.85
C VAL A 360 11.42 3.44 2.54
N ILE A 361 12.32 2.46 2.39
CA ILE A 361 13.65 2.49 3.02
C ILE A 361 14.50 3.64 2.45
N ASP A 362 14.53 3.81 1.13
CA ASP A 362 15.29 4.85 0.44
C ASP A 362 14.79 6.25 0.83
N ARG A 363 13.48 6.44 0.99
CA ARG A 363 12.92 7.72 1.45
C ARG A 363 13.29 8.04 2.90
N CYS A 364 13.41 7.04 3.78
CA CYS A 364 13.83 7.27 5.17
C CYS A 364 15.24 7.85 5.25
N VAL A 365 16.14 7.44 4.34
CA VAL A 365 17.57 7.79 4.37
C VAL A 365 17.94 8.98 3.46
N LEU A 366 16.96 9.76 2.99
CA LEU A 366 17.24 10.98 2.23
C LEU A 366 18.00 11.99 3.08
N ARG A 367 18.90 12.76 2.45
CA ARG A 367 19.73 13.72 3.18
C ARG A 367 18.92 14.85 3.80
N GLU A 368 18.04 15.47 3.02
CA GLU A 368 17.20 16.59 3.49
C GLU A 368 16.08 16.06 4.40
N PRO A 369 15.99 16.52 5.67
CA PRO A 369 14.97 16.04 6.61
C PRO A 369 13.55 16.14 6.06
N GLU A 370 13.20 17.24 5.39
CA GLU A 370 11.86 17.56 4.87
C GLU A 370 11.40 16.58 3.78
N ALA A 371 12.35 15.98 3.05
CA ALA A 371 12.06 15.00 2.00
C ALA A 371 11.75 13.59 2.56
N ARG A 372 12.17 13.32 3.81
CA ARG A 372 11.85 12.07 4.52
C ARG A 372 10.37 12.02 4.90
N PHE A 373 9.92 10.88 5.45
CA PHE A 373 8.65 10.81 6.17
C PHE A 373 8.67 11.77 7.37
N ALA A 374 7.54 12.40 7.66
CA ALA A 374 7.44 13.38 8.73
C ALA A 374 7.57 12.75 10.12
N SER A 375 7.15 11.50 10.26
CA SER A 375 7.15 10.78 11.53
C SER A 375 7.21 9.27 11.35
N ALA A 376 7.45 8.54 12.44
CA ALA A 376 7.48 7.07 12.42
C ALA A 376 6.09 6.46 12.15
N GLU A 377 5.00 7.17 12.43
CA GLU A 377 3.63 6.76 12.08
C GLU A 377 3.44 6.68 10.56
N GLU A 378 4.00 7.63 9.80
CA GLU A 378 3.95 7.58 8.33
C GLU A 378 4.77 6.42 7.78
N VAL A 379 5.94 6.14 8.39
CA VAL A 379 6.75 4.97 8.04
C VAL A 379 6.00 3.67 8.34
N GLN A 380 5.37 3.57 9.51
CA GLN A 380 4.54 2.42 9.89
C GLN A 380 3.43 2.19 8.87
N ALA A 381 2.67 3.24 8.52
CA ALA A 381 1.57 3.15 7.56
C ALA A 381 2.05 2.68 6.18
N ALA A 382 3.18 3.22 5.71
CA ALA A 382 3.76 2.83 4.43
C ALA A 382 4.26 1.37 4.40
N LEU A 383 4.81 0.87 5.52
CA LEU A 383 5.22 -0.53 5.65
C LEU A 383 4.01 -1.48 5.77
N GLU A 384 2.94 -1.08 6.45
CA GLU A 384 1.71 -1.88 6.55
C GLU A 384 1.00 -1.99 5.21
N GLU A 385 0.97 -0.90 4.44
CA GLU A 385 0.51 -0.91 3.05
C GLU A 385 1.41 -1.82 2.18
N THR A 386 2.73 -1.72 2.32
CA THR A 386 3.68 -2.60 1.63
C THR A 386 3.46 -4.07 1.96
N GLU A 387 3.22 -4.42 3.22
CA GLU A 387 2.92 -5.80 3.63
C GLU A 387 1.58 -6.28 3.05
N ALA A 388 0.55 -5.44 3.08
CA ALA A 388 -0.76 -5.76 2.51
C ALA A 388 -0.66 -6.00 1.00
N LEU A 389 0.09 -5.17 0.28
CA LEU A 389 0.36 -5.35 -1.15
C LEU A 389 1.19 -6.61 -1.40
N CYS A 390 2.24 -6.87 -0.64
CA CYS A 390 3.04 -8.09 -0.78
C CYS A 390 2.20 -9.34 -0.51
N ARG A 391 1.24 -9.32 0.41
CA ARG A 391 0.30 -10.42 0.64
C ARG A 391 -0.72 -10.55 -0.49
N ALA A 392 -1.29 -9.44 -0.94
CA ALA A 392 -2.27 -9.39 -2.02
C ALA A 392 -1.68 -9.86 -3.36
N PHE A 393 -0.39 -9.60 -3.59
CA PHE A 393 0.37 -10.01 -4.77
C PHE A 393 1.21 -11.28 -4.55
N GLN A 394 1.01 -12.00 -3.43
CA GLN A 394 1.66 -13.30 -3.12
C GLN A 394 3.20 -13.27 -3.10
N ILE A 395 3.80 -12.14 -2.69
CA ILE A 395 5.25 -11.95 -2.61
C ILE A 395 5.84 -12.47 -1.27
N VAL A 396 5.02 -12.72 -0.22
CA VAL A 396 5.47 -13.31 1.08
C VAL A 396 4.67 -14.57 1.46
N ARG A 397 5.37 -15.68 1.76
CA ARG A 397 4.81 -16.91 2.38
C ARG A 397 4.91 -16.88 3.92
N PRO A 398 3.91 -17.33 4.70
CA PRO A 398 4.05 -17.56 6.14
C PRO A 398 4.63 -18.96 6.46
N ALA A 399 5.40 -19.06 7.56
CA ALA A 399 5.99 -20.30 8.07
C ALA A 399 5.00 -21.14 8.90
N SER A 400 5.14 -22.47 8.83
CA SER A 400 4.21 -23.54 9.27
C SER A 400 4.41 -24.05 10.72
N SER A 401 3.35 -24.62 11.32
CA SER A 401 3.34 -25.45 12.55
C SER A 401 2.72 -26.85 12.32
N PRO A 402 2.97 -27.87 13.19
CA PRO A 402 2.82 -29.30 12.86
C PRO A 402 1.42 -29.91 13.16
N ALA A 403 1.19 -31.11 12.60
CA ALA A 403 -0.09 -31.60 12.07
C ALA A 403 -0.72 -32.84 12.76
N SER A 404 -2.00 -33.12 12.42
CA SER A 404 -2.87 -34.23 12.89
C SER A 404 -3.37 -35.12 11.73
N ALA A 405 -4.09 -36.22 11.99
CA ALA A 405 -4.40 -37.35 11.09
C ALA A 405 -5.00 -37.08 9.68
N GLN A 406 -5.46 -35.85 9.35
CA GLN A 406 -5.68 -35.43 7.96
C GLN A 406 -4.37 -35.41 7.13
N ASP A 407 -3.23 -35.41 7.81
CA ASP A 407 -1.87 -35.30 7.27
C ASP A 407 -1.38 -36.55 6.52
N ALA A 408 -2.00 -37.73 6.73
CA ALA A 408 -1.59 -38.96 6.04
C ALA A 408 -1.94 -38.95 4.53
N GLY A 409 -3.13 -38.47 4.17
CA GLY A 409 -3.54 -38.30 2.77
C GLY A 409 -2.80 -37.14 2.08
N ALA A 410 -2.64 -36.02 2.79
CA ALA A 410 -1.86 -34.87 2.34
C ALA A 410 -0.38 -35.24 2.10
N GLY A 411 0.19 -36.09 2.96
CA GLY A 411 1.55 -36.63 2.81
C GLY A 411 1.73 -37.46 1.54
N VAL A 412 0.75 -38.31 1.19
CA VAL A 412 0.79 -39.12 -0.05
C VAL A 412 0.72 -38.23 -1.30
N VAL A 413 -0.17 -37.23 -1.31
CA VAL A 413 -0.30 -36.27 -2.41
C VAL A 413 0.97 -35.43 -2.57
N ARG A 414 1.54 -34.95 -1.46
CA ARG A 414 2.79 -34.19 -1.47
C ARG A 414 3.98 -35.01 -1.96
N ALA A 415 4.14 -36.24 -1.47
CA ALA A 415 5.22 -37.12 -1.93
C ALA A 415 5.08 -37.47 -3.42
N SER A 416 3.84 -37.59 -3.91
CA SER A 416 3.57 -37.77 -5.34
C SER A 416 3.91 -36.52 -6.16
N PHE A 417 3.52 -35.33 -5.68
CA PHE A 417 3.84 -34.08 -6.35
C PHE A 417 5.34 -33.77 -6.38
N GLU A 418 6.08 -34.08 -5.30
CA GLU A 418 7.54 -33.93 -5.23
C GLU A 418 8.26 -34.76 -6.29
N ARG A 419 7.79 -35.99 -6.58
CA ARG A 419 8.33 -36.82 -7.67
C ARG A 419 8.04 -36.26 -9.06
N LEU A 420 6.90 -35.58 -9.21
CA LEU A 420 6.46 -34.99 -10.46
C LEU A 420 6.99 -33.57 -10.69
N ALA A 421 7.45 -32.86 -9.65
CA ALA A 421 7.92 -31.48 -9.72
C ALA A 421 9.03 -31.23 -10.76
N PRO A 422 10.04 -32.13 -10.95
CA PRO A 422 11.02 -31.99 -12.03
C PRO A 422 10.42 -32.05 -13.44
N ARG A 423 9.19 -32.54 -13.57
CA ARG A 423 8.43 -32.72 -14.82
C ARG A 423 7.19 -31.83 -14.87
N ALA A 424 7.12 -30.76 -14.06
CA ALA A 424 5.95 -29.89 -13.94
C ALA A 424 5.51 -29.28 -15.29
N GLU A 425 6.45 -28.94 -16.16
CA GLU A 425 6.13 -28.41 -17.50
C GLU A 425 5.46 -29.46 -18.40
N ALA A 426 5.92 -30.72 -18.33
CA ALA A 426 5.32 -31.83 -19.05
C ALA A 426 3.93 -32.18 -18.50
N LEU A 427 3.78 -32.18 -17.17
CA LEU A 427 2.50 -32.36 -16.46
C LEU A 427 1.45 -31.37 -16.95
N VAL A 428 1.78 -30.08 -16.93
CA VAL A 428 0.84 -29.04 -17.29
C VAL A 428 0.55 -29.00 -18.80
N THR A 429 1.55 -29.29 -19.63
CA THR A 429 1.36 -29.40 -21.08
C THR A 429 0.42 -30.54 -21.44
N ARG A 430 0.67 -31.74 -20.90
CA ARG A 430 -0.19 -32.93 -21.12
C ARG A 430 -1.59 -32.74 -20.56
N PHE A 431 -1.73 -32.05 -19.42
CA PHE A 431 -3.02 -31.71 -18.85
C PHE A 431 -3.89 -30.91 -19.83
N TYR A 432 -3.37 -29.82 -20.42
CA TYR A 432 -4.16 -29.01 -21.36
C TYR A 432 -4.45 -29.74 -22.68
N GLU A 433 -3.50 -30.55 -23.18
CA GLU A 433 -3.73 -31.41 -24.34
C GLU A 433 -4.90 -32.37 -24.09
N ARG A 434 -4.90 -33.06 -22.95
CA ARG A 434 -5.97 -34.00 -22.55
C ARG A 434 -7.28 -33.28 -22.30
N LEU A 435 -7.27 -32.14 -21.62
CA LEU A 435 -8.47 -31.36 -21.33
C LEU A 435 -9.17 -30.91 -22.62
N PHE A 436 -8.43 -30.35 -23.58
CA PHE A 436 -9.02 -29.88 -24.84
C PHE A 436 -9.36 -30.99 -25.82
N ALA A 437 -8.66 -32.12 -25.78
CA ALA A 437 -9.03 -33.30 -26.56
C ALA A 437 -10.37 -33.87 -26.11
N ARG A 438 -10.66 -33.82 -24.80
CA ARG A 438 -11.89 -34.36 -24.21
C ARG A 438 -13.05 -33.37 -24.24
N GLU A 439 -12.78 -32.10 -24.01
CA GLU A 439 -13.77 -31.03 -24.00
C GLU A 439 -13.34 -29.89 -24.95
N PRO A 440 -13.51 -30.07 -26.28
CA PRO A 440 -13.08 -29.08 -27.26
C PRO A 440 -13.72 -27.71 -27.06
N ALA A 441 -14.94 -27.67 -26.53
CA ALA A 441 -15.67 -26.43 -26.23
C ALA A 441 -14.93 -25.54 -25.21
N LEU A 442 -14.15 -26.12 -24.30
CA LEU A 442 -13.38 -25.35 -23.32
C LEU A 442 -12.23 -24.57 -23.97
N ARG A 443 -11.75 -24.95 -25.16
CA ARG A 443 -10.63 -24.27 -25.83
C ARG A 443 -10.90 -22.78 -26.07
N ALA A 444 -12.16 -22.43 -26.34
CA ALA A 444 -12.59 -21.05 -26.56
C ALA A 444 -12.46 -20.14 -25.31
N LEU A 445 -12.33 -20.73 -24.12
CA LEU A 445 -12.15 -20.00 -22.86
C LEU A 445 -10.68 -19.67 -22.55
N PHE A 446 -9.73 -20.19 -23.35
CA PHE A 446 -8.30 -20.01 -23.12
C PHE A 446 -7.66 -19.22 -24.27
N PRO A 447 -6.63 -18.39 -23.98
CA PRO A 447 -5.91 -17.66 -25.00
C PRO A 447 -5.24 -18.62 -26.02
N PRO A 448 -4.98 -18.15 -27.25
CA PRO A 448 -4.27 -18.95 -28.25
C PRO A 448 -2.87 -19.34 -27.77
N ASP A 449 -2.13 -18.42 -27.15
CA ASP A 449 -0.87 -18.70 -26.46
C ASP A 449 -1.11 -19.25 -25.05
N MET A 450 -0.64 -20.46 -24.80
CA MET A 450 -0.84 -21.18 -23.55
C MET A 450 0.33 -21.06 -22.57
N ARG A 451 1.45 -20.39 -22.91
CA ARG A 451 2.63 -20.32 -22.04
C ARG A 451 2.31 -19.76 -20.65
N GLU A 452 1.61 -18.64 -20.60
CA GLU A 452 1.22 -18.01 -19.34
C GLU A 452 0.21 -18.87 -18.55
N GLN A 453 -0.72 -19.55 -19.24
CA GLN A 453 -1.70 -20.43 -18.62
C GLN A 453 -1.08 -21.71 -18.04
N ARG A 454 0.02 -22.18 -18.66
CA ARG A 454 0.81 -23.31 -18.15
C ARG A 454 1.56 -22.92 -16.87
N LEU A 455 2.17 -21.74 -16.83
CA LEU A 455 2.82 -21.22 -15.63
C LEU A 455 1.82 -21.00 -14.47
N LYS A 456 0.64 -20.46 -14.78
CA LYS A 456 -0.45 -20.27 -13.81
C LYS A 456 -0.94 -21.58 -13.20
N LEU A 457 -1.13 -22.62 -14.01
CA LEU A 457 -1.57 -23.92 -13.49
C LEU A 457 -0.49 -24.60 -12.65
N ALA A 458 0.78 -24.53 -13.07
CA ALA A 458 1.89 -25.05 -12.27
C ALA A 458 1.98 -24.38 -10.89
N ALA A 459 1.87 -23.04 -10.86
CA ALA A 459 1.85 -22.27 -9.63
C ALA A 459 0.62 -22.58 -8.75
N ALA A 460 -0.56 -22.75 -9.36
CA ALA A 460 -1.79 -23.11 -8.66
C ALA A 460 -1.73 -24.52 -8.05
N LEU A 461 -1.20 -25.51 -8.78
CA LEU A 461 -1.01 -26.87 -8.27
C LEU A 461 -0.02 -26.88 -7.10
N GLN A 462 1.10 -26.16 -7.21
CA GLN A 462 2.06 -26.01 -6.11
C GLN A 462 1.40 -25.37 -4.88
N LEU A 463 0.62 -24.29 -5.09
CA LEU A 463 -0.09 -23.59 -4.01
C LEU A 463 -1.10 -24.50 -3.29
N VAL A 464 -1.86 -25.31 -4.04
CA VAL A 464 -2.80 -26.27 -3.45
C VAL A 464 -2.04 -27.32 -2.64
N VAL A 465 -0.98 -27.91 -3.19
CA VAL A 465 -0.16 -28.93 -2.52
C VAL A 465 0.50 -28.41 -1.25
N ASP A 466 1.02 -27.18 -1.27
CA ASP A 466 1.66 -26.55 -0.11
C ASP A 466 0.68 -26.29 1.05
N ASN A 467 -0.61 -26.16 0.75
CA ASN A 467 -1.66 -25.81 1.71
C ASN A 467 -2.58 -26.98 2.09
N LEU A 468 -2.31 -28.21 1.62
CA LEU A 468 -3.10 -29.41 1.97
C LEU A 468 -3.15 -29.70 3.48
N ARG A 469 -2.24 -29.12 4.27
CA ARG A 469 -2.18 -29.24 5.74
C ARG A 469 -3.00 -28.17 6.49
N ALA A 470 -3.55 -27.18 5.79
CA ALA A 470 -4.32 -26.06 6.34
C ALA A 470 -5.69 -25.95 5.64
N PRO A 471 -6.59 -26.93 5.85
CA PRO A 471 -7.83 -27.10 5.07
C PRO A 471 -8.74 -25.87 5.14
N ASP A 472 -8.88 -25.21 6.29
CA ASP A 472 -9.79 -24.07 6.45
C ASP A 472 -9.37 -22.86 5.57
N LYS A 473 -8.06 -22.58 5.51
CA LYS A 473 -7.51 -21.50 4.68
C LYS A 473 -7.53 -21.85 3.19
N LEU A 474 -7.30 -23.12 2.88
CA LEU A 474 -7.37 -23.63 1.52
C LEU A 474 -8.80 -23.55 0.99
N VAL A 475 -9.80 -23.89 1.80
CA VAL A 475 -11.23 -23.80 1.44
C VAL A 475 -11.64 -22.36 1.13
N GLU A 476 -11.28 -21.38 1.97
CA GLU A 476 -11.61 -19.97 1.73
C GLU A 476 -10.98 -19.43 0.42
N MET A 477 -9.71 -19.76 0.18
CA MET A 477 -9.00 -19.40 -1.03
C MET A 477 -9.61 -20.05 -2.28
N LEU A 478 -9.96 -21.34 -2.21
CA LEU A 478 -10.56 -22.08 -3.31
C LEU A 478 -12.01 -21.64 -3.58
N GLU A 479 -12.77 -21.28 -2.55
CA GLU A 479 -14.08 -20.66 -2.74
C GLU A 479 -13.96 -19.26 -3.38
N ALA A 480 -12.96 -18.47 -2.99
CA ALA A 480 -12.66 -17.20 -3.64
C ALA A 480 -12.23 -17.39 -5.11
N LEU A 481 -11.45 -18.43 -5.39
CA LEU A 481 -11.04 -18.79 -6.74
C LEU A 481 -12.24 -19.30 -7.56
N GLY A 482 -13.15 -20.07 -6.95
CA GLY A 482 -14.42 -20.50 -7.53
C GLY A 482 -15.32 -19.32 -7.90
N ARG A 483 -15.45 -18.33 -7.01
CA ARG A 483 -16.15 -17.05 -7.29
C ARG A 483 -15.54 -16.32 -8.48
N ARG A 484 -14.21 -16.31 -8.61
CA ARG A 484 -13.51 -15.73 -9.78
C ARG A 484 -13.77 -16.53 -11.06
N HIS A 485 -13.78 -17.86 -10.98
CA HIS A 485 -14.06 -18.71 -12.15
C HIS A 485 -15.50 -18.58 -12.66
N ALA A 486 -16.44 -18.14 -11.82
CA ALA A 486 -17.78 -17.77 -12.27
C ALA A 486 -17.72 -16.62 -13.30
N THR A 487 -16.74 -15.71 -13.20
CA THR A 487 -16.56 -14.61 -14.15
C THR A 487 -15.99 -15.07 -15.51
N TYR A 488 -15.39 -16.27 -15.58
CA TYR A 488 -14.86 -16.89 -16.81
C TYR A 488 -15.85 -17.86 -17.48
N ALA A 489 -17.13 -17.82 -17.09
CA ALA A 489 -18.18 -18.72 -17.58
C ALA A 489 -17.90 -20.22 -17.32
N ALA A 490 -17.11 -20.56 -16.28
CA ALA A 490 -16.95 -21.94 -15.85
C ALA A 490 -18.27 -22.49 -15.30
N LEU A 491 -18.63 -23.72 -15.67
CA LEU A 491 -19.80 -24.46 -15.20
C LEU A 491 -19.37 -25.52 -14.16
N PRO A 492 -20.23 -25.88 -13.18
CA PRO A 492 -19.92 -26.92 -12.18
C PRO A 492 -19.42 -28.23 -12.80
N GLU A 493 -20.01 -28.64 -13.93
CA GLU A 493 -19.65 -29.82 -14.71
C GLU A 493 -18.24 -29.76 -15.33
N HIS A 494 -17.66 -28.56 -15.51
CA HIS A 494 -16.30 -28.41 -16.02
C HIS A 494 -15.25 -28.89 -15.01
N PHE A 495 -15.54 -28.85 -13.70
CA PHE A 495 -14.60 -29.32 -12.68
C PHE A 495 -14.42 -30.84 -12.75
N ASP A 496 -15.45 -31.59 -13.11
CA ASP A 496 -15.30 -33.04 -13.24
C ASP A 496 -14.45 -33.41 -14.48
N ALA A 497 -14.54 -32.63 -15.55
CA ALA A 497 -13.67 -32.79 -16.73
C ALA A 497 -12.19 -32.48 -16.40
N VAL A 498 -11.95 -31.41 -15.63
CA VAL A 498 -10.62 -31.02 -15.15
C VAL A 498 -10.02 -32.11 -14.24
N GLY A 499 -10.81 -32.64 -13.29
CA GLY A 499 -10.36 -33.69 -12.39
C GLY A 499 -9.93 -34.96 -13.10
N ARG A 500 -10.72 -35.39 -14.09
CA ARG A 500 -10.40 -36.57 -14.91
C ARG A 500 -9.14 -36.37 -15.74
N ALA A 501 -9.03 -35.22 -16.42
CA ALA A 501 -7.82 -34.91 -17.20
C ALA A 501 -6.56 -34.82 -16.33
N LEU A 502 -6.68 -34.27 -15.12
CA LEU A 502 -5.55 -34.18 -14.17
C LEU A 502 -5.14 -35.56 -13.65
N LEU A 503 -6.09 -36.37 -13.18
CA LEU A 503 -5.80 -37.69 -12.62
C LEU A 503 -5.18 -38.65 -13.65
N GLU A 504 -5.68 -38.64 -14.90
CA GLU A 504 -5.11 -39.46 -15.98
C GLU A 504 -3.66 -39.08 -16.30
N VAL A 505 -3.34 -37.78 -16.28
CA VAL A 505 -1.97 -37.31 -16.55
C VAL A 505 -1.05 -37.58 -15.37
N LEU A 506 -1.56 -37.48 -14.13
CA LEU A 506 -0.79 -37.86 -12.94
C LEU A 506 -0.44 -39.36 -12.95
N GLU A 507 -1.40 -40.21 -13.31
CA GLU A 507 -1.20 -41.65 -13.49
C GLU A 507 -0.20 -41.97 -14.62
N GLU A 508 -0.36 -41.34 -15.79
CA GLU A 508 0.55 -41.50 -16.93
C GLU A 508 1.99 -41.10 -16.59
N LEU A 509 2.17 -40.00 -15.85
CA LEU A 509 3.50 -39.47 -15.55
C LEU A 509 4.16 -40.14 -14.36
N GLU A 510 3.42 -40.60 -13.35
CA GLU A 510 3.99 -41.40 -12.25
C GLU A 510 4.28 -42.85 -12.65
N GLY A 511 3.56 -43.42 -13.62
CA GLY A 511 3.80 -44.77 -14.11
C GLY A 511 3.75 -45.81 -12.98
N ASP A 512 4.81 -46.61 -12.83
CA ASP A 512 4.90 -47.69 -11.84
C ASP A 512 4.79 -47.21 -10.37
N ALA A 513 5.00 -45.91 -10.10
CA ALA A 513 4.84 -45.32 -8.77
C ALA A 513 3.37 -45.00 -8.42
N TRP A 514 2.45 -45.06 -9.40
CA TRP A 514 1.03 -44.80 -9.21
C TRP A 514 0.34 -46.00 -8.56
N SER A 515 0.07 -45.89 -7.26
CA SER A 515 -0.60 -46.96 -6.50
C SER A 515 -2.10 -46.69 -6.33
N PRO A 516 -2.93 -47.70 -6.03
CA PRO A 516 -4.34 -47.49 -5.65
C PRO A 516 -4.51 -46.54 -4.45
N ALA A 517 -3.52 -46.47 -3.56
CA ALA A 517 -3.51 -45.53 -2.44
C ALA A 517 -3.23 -44.09 -2.92
N THR A 518 -2.28 -43.91 -3.84
CA THR A 518 -1.98 -42.63 -4.48
C THR A 518 -3.17 -42.11 -5.28
N ALA A 519 -3.82 -42.97 -6.05
CA ALA A 519 -5.02 -42.65 -6.81
C ALA A 519 -6.17 -42.19 -5.91
N ARG A 520 -6.45 -42.91 -4.81
CA ARG A 520 -7.48 -42.51 -3.84
C ARG A 520 -7.14 -41.20 -3.13
N ALA A 521 -5.87 -40.98 -2.80
CA ALA A 521 -5.42 -39.76 -2.13
C ALA A 521 -5.58 -38.53 -3.04
N TRP A 522 -5.15 -38.61 -4.30
CA TRP A 522 -5.34 -37.54 -5.28
C TRP A 522 -6.80 -37.31 -5.65
N ALA A 523 -7.59 -38.37 -5.82
CA ALA A 523 -9.02 -38.25 -6.09
C ALA A 523 -9.76 -37.55 -4.92
N SER A 524 -9.42 -37.91 -3.68
CA SER A 524 -9.98 -37.27 -2.49
C SER A 524 -9.55 -35.80 -2.35
N ALA A 525 -8.27 -35.49 -2.58
CA ALA A 525 -7.76 -34.13 -2.54
C ALA A 525 -8.40 -33.25 -3.63
N TYR A 526 -8.50 -33.77 -4.86
CA TYR A 526 -9.16 -33.06 -5.95
C TYR A 526 -10.66 -32.87 -5.68
N ALA A 527 -11.36 -33.88 -5.14
CA ALA A 527 -12.78 -33.76 -4.81
C ALA A 527 -13.04 -32.63 -3.81
N GLN A 528 -12.17 -32.47 -2.80
CA GLN A 528 -12.26 -31.36 -1.85
C GLN A 528 -12.01 -30.00 -2.51
N VAL A 529 -11.03 -29.94 -3.43
CA VAL A 529 -10.75 -28.73 -4.21
C VAL A 529 -11.91 -28.35 -5.12
N ALA A 530 -12.44 -29.32 -5.87
CA ALA A 530 -13.57 -29.14 -6.78
C ALA A 530 -14.83 -28.72 -6.03
N GLU A 531 -15.07 -29.29 -4.85
CA GLU A 531 -16.22 -28.96 -4.03
C GLU A 531 -16.14 -27.54 -3.45
N ALA A 532 -14.98 -27.11 -2.94
CA ALA A 532 -14.77 -25.72 -2.52
C ALA A 532 -14.90 -24.74 -3.70
N MET A 533 -14.33 -25.09 -4.86
CA MET A 533 -14.48 -24.31 -6.08
C MET A 533 -15.94 -24.22 -6.55
N ARG A 534 -16.72 -25.31 -6.47
CA ARG A 534 -18.16 -25.31 -6.79
C ARG A 534 -18.94 -24.44 -5.83
N ARG A 535 -18.74 -24.55 -4.50
CA ARG A 535 -19.40 -23.67 -3.53
C ARG A 535 -19.09 -22.19 -3.79
N GLY A 536 -17.84 -21.87 -4.13
CA GLY A 536 -17.48 -20.53 -4.56
C GLY A 536 -18.20 -20.08 -5.83
N LEU A 537 -18.26 -20.96 -6.84
CA LEU A 537 -18.94 -20.71 -8.11
C LEU A 537 -20.46 -20.53 -7.93
N GLU A 538 -21.07 -21.38 -7.12
CA GLU A 538 -22.50 -21.39 -6.81
C GLU A 538 -22.89 -20.20 -5.93
N ALA A 539 -22.11 -19.86 -4.90
CA ALA A 539 -22.31 -18.64 -4.12
C ALA A 539 -22.19 -17.37 -4.99
N ALA A 540 -21.26 -17.36 -5.95
CA ALA A 540 -21.22 -16.30 -6.95
C ALA A 540 -22.45 -16.32 -7.85
N ARG A 541 -23.07 -17.46 -8.13
CA ARG A 541 -24.28 -17.60 -8.99
C ARG A 541 -25.58 -17.29 -8.26
N GLU A 542 -25.71 -17.66 -7.00
CA GLU A 542 -26.84 -17.34 -6.12
C GLU A 542 -26.84 -15.85 -5.74
N GLY A 543 -25.65 -15.25 -5.58
CA GLY A 543 -25.49 -13.79 -5.56
C GLY A 543 -25.76 -13.10 -6.92
N VAL A 544 -25.87 -13.87 -8.01
CA VAL A 544 -26.01 -13.40 -9.42
C VAL A 544 -27.42 -13.59 -10.00
N VAL A 545 -28.43 -13.84 -9.15
CA VAL A 545 -29.79 -13.30 -9.48
C VAL A 545 -29.75 -11.77 -9.58
N SER A 546 -28.68 -11.11 -9.11
CA SER A 546 -28.39 -9.71 -9.37
C SER A 546 -27.08 -9.49 -10.15
N SER A 547 -27.24 -9.42 -11.48
CA SER A 547 -26.41 -8.68 -12.43
C SER A 547 -25.03 -9.23 -12.87
N THR A 548 -24.93 -9.32 -14.20
CA THR A 548 -23.89 -9.74 -15.14
C THR A 548 -22.53 -8.99 -15.12
N ARG A 549 -21.44 -9.77 -15.29
CA ARG A 549 -20.19 -9.60 -16.09
C ARG A 549 -19.29 -8.36 -15.84
N ALA A 550 -18.06 -8.58 -15.35
CA ALA A 550 -17.00 -7.55 -15.24
C ALA A 550 -16.37 -7.21 -16.61
N PRO A 551 -16.09 -5.92 -16.93
CA PRO A 551 -15.57 -5.48 -18.23
C PRO A 551 -14.04 -5.55 -18.32
N ALA A 552 -13.53 -5.62 -19.56
CA ALA A 552 -12.11 -5.47 -19.90
C ALA A 552 -11.54 -4.12 -19.43
N ARG A 553 -10.24 -4.06 -19.10
CA ARG A 553 -9.57 -2.80 -18.70
C ARG A 553 -9.80 -1.73 -19.76
N LEU A 554 -10.55 -0.71 -19.40
CA LEU A 554 -10.76 0.47 -20.23
C LEU A 554 -9.56 1.40 -20.09
N HIS A 555 -8.83 1.61 -21.18
CA HIS A 555 -7.85 2.70 -21.27
C HIS A 555 -8.58 3.95 -21.76
N ALA A 556 -8.63 4.99 -20.93
CA ALA A 556 -9.05 6.32 -21.38
C ALA A 556 -7.98 6.90 -22.30
N ALA A 557 -8.39 7.48 -23.42
CA ALA A 557 -7.50 8.19 -24.33
C ALA A 557 -6.78 9.36 -23.62
N GLU A 558 -5.72 9.87 -24.25
CA GLU A 558 -5.02 11.08 -23.82
C GLU A 558 -6.00 12.24 -23.59
N THR A 559 -5.66 13.11 -22.64
CA THR A 559 -6.42 14.34 -22.39
C THR A 559 -6.36 15.26 -23.60
N ARG A 560 -7.52 15.69 -24.07
CA ARG A 560 -7.69 16.63 -25.18
C ARG A 560 -8.38 17.89 -24.71
N PHE A 561 -8.26 18.94 -25.51
CA PHE A 561 -8.86 20.24 -25.22
C PHE A 561 -9.81 20.65 -26.34
N ALA A 562 -10.98 21.13 -25.97
CA ALA A 562 -11.91 21.80 -26.86
C ALA A 562 -11.86 23.31 -26.60
N THR A 563 -11.95 24.11 -27.66
CA THR A 563 -12.01 25.57 -27.53
C THR A 563 -13.47 26.01 -27.59
N SER A 564 -13.94 26.68 -26.54
CA SER A 564 -15.28 27.27 -26.45
C SER A 564 -15.13 28.75 -26.18
N ALA A 565 -15.48 29.60 -27.15
CA ALA A 565 -15.34 31.07 -27.12
C ALA A 565 -13.96 31.55 -26.62
N ASP A 566 -13.81 31.71 -25.30
CA ASP A 566 -12.66 32.22 -24.56
C ASP A 566 -12.01 31.20 -23.60
N ALA A 567 -12.44 29.93 -23.55
CA ALA A 567 -11.81 28.89 -22.72
C ALA A 567 -11.34 27.66 -23.48
N SER A 568 -10.31 27.04 -22.92
CA SER A 568 -9.93 25.66 -23.20
C SER A 568 -10.60 24.71 -22.20
N LEU A 569 -11.29 23.69 -22.72
CA LEU A 569 -12.03 22.71 -21.93
C LEU A 569 -11.38 21.33 -22.06
N ALA A 570 -10.87 20.79 -20.96
CA ALA A 570 -10.26 19.48 -20.92
C ALA A 570 -11.32 18.38 -20.97
N TYR A 571 -11.11 17.39 -21.82
CA TYR A 571 -11.97 16.20 -21.90
C TYR A 571 -11.16 14.94 -22.23
N ARG A 572 -11.72 13.79 -21.86
CA ARG A 572 -11.20 12.47 -22.19
C ARG A 572 -12.30 11.59 -22.75
N THR A 573 -11.90 10.68 -23.62
CA THR A 573 -12.79 9.64 -24.16
C THR A 573 -12.36 8.27 -23.66
N ALA A 574 -13.31 7.41 -23.35
CA ALA A 574 -13.07 6.05 -22.88
C ALA A 574 -14.09 5.11 -23.50
N GLY A 575 -13.63 3.95 -23.98
CA GLY A 575 -14.49 2.93 -24.58
C GLY A 575 -14.74 3.16 -26.07
N GLY A 576 -15.38 2.17 -26.69
CA GLY A 576 -15.66 2.14 -28.13
C GLY A 576 -17.05 1.62 -28.45
N GLY A 577 -17.98 1.69 -27.49
CA GLY A 577 -19.34 1.24 -27.67
C GLY A 577 -20.13 2.08 -28.68
N PRO A 578 -21.26 1.55 -29.21
CA PRO A 578 -22.01 2.17 -30.30
C PRO A 578 -22.79 3.44 -29.92
N ILE A 579 -22.79 3.82 -28.65
CA ILE A 579 -23.46 5.01 -28.14
C ILE A 579 -22.43 6.01 -27.63
N ASP A 580 -22.52 7.24 -28.11
CA ASP A 580 -21.80 8.37 -27.52
C ASP A 580 -22.52 8.82 -26.25
N LEU A 581 -21.83 8.83 -25.11
CA LEU A 581 -22.37 9.19 -23.81
C LEU A 581 -21.48 10.27 -23.17
N VAL A 582 -22.02 11.47 -22.96
CA VAL A 582 -21.33 12.51 -22.18
C VAL A 582 -21.79 12.46 -20.74
N LEU A 583 -20.84 12.37 -19.82
CA LEU A 583 -21.09 12.45 -18.38
C LEU A 583 -20.70 13.84 -17.86
N VAL A 584 -21.68 14.59 -17.38
CA VAL A 584 -21.52 15.91 -16.78
C VAL A 584 -21.79 15.81 -15.28
N GLN A 585 -20.72 15.81 -14.49
CA GLN A 585 -20.83 15.84 -13.02
C GLN A 585 -21.12 17.26 -12.53
N GLY A 586 -21.72 17.40 -11.36
CA GLY A 586 -22.34 18.67 -10.95
C GLY A 586 -21.53 19.60 -10.04
N TRP A 587 -20.24 19.35 -9.78
CA TRP A 587 -19.46 20.28 -8.97
C TRP A 587 -17.97 20.27 -9.34
N VAL A 588 -17.10 19.72 -8.50
CA VAL A 588 -15.66 19.69 -8.79
C VAL A 588 -15.33 18.45 -9.62
N THR A 589 -14.63 18.66 -10.73
CA THR A 589 -14.17 17.59 -11.64
C THR A 589 -12.68 17.71 -11.91
N HIS A 590 -12.05 16.57 -12.21
CA HIS A 590 -10.71 16.49 -12.79
C HIS A 590 -10.61 15.25 -13.67
N VAL A 591 -10.42 15.42 -14.99
CA VAL A 591 -10.48 14.30 -15.96
C VAL A 591 -9.35 13.29 -15.84
N GLU A 592 -8.20 13.67 -15.26
CA GLU A 592 -7.11 12.72 -14.97
C GLU A 592 -7.22 12.09 -13.58
N ALA A 593 -7.24 12.89 -12.51
CA ALA A 593 -7.35 12.40 -11.14
C ALA A 593 -8.60 11.52 -10.90
N ALA A 594 -9.66 11.66 -11.70
CA ALA A 594 -10.81 10.75 -11.65
C ALA A 594 -10.44 9.29 -11.89
N TRP A 595 -9.37 8.98 -12.63
CA TRP A 595 -8.97 7.59 -12.90
C TRP A 595 -8.15 6.96 -11.77
N GLU A 596 -7.65 7.75 -10.83
CA GLU A 596 -6.91 7.28 -9.65
C GLU A 596 -7.85 6.70 -8.59
N GLY A 597 -9.12 7.10 -8.60
CA GLY A 597 -10.14 6.60 -7.68
C GLY A 597 -10.72 5.28 -8.15
N ALA A 598 -10.59 4.21 -7.35
CA ALA A 598 -11.06 2.88 -7.71
C ALA A 598 -12.57 2.83 -8.06
N LEU A 599 -13.41 3.52 -7.29
CA LEU A 599 -14.87 3.53 -7.47
C LEU A 599 -15.30 4.25 -8.76
N ILE A 600 -14.76 5.45 -8.99
CA ILE A 600 -15.08 6.26 -10.17
C ILE A 600 -14.48 5.65 -11.45
N SER A 601 -13.26 5.10 -11.39
CA SER A 601 -12.62 4.39 -12.50
C SER A 601 -13.39 3.12 -12.88
N ARG A 602 -13.87 2.33 -11.90
CA ARG A 602 -14.76 1.19 -12.16
C ARG A 602 -16.06 1.62 -12.83
N PHE A 603 -16.70 2.67 -12.33
CA PHE A 603 -17.94 3.20 -12.91
C PHE A 603 -17.73 3.67 -14.36
N PHE A 604 -16.62 4.34 -14.66
CA PHE A 604 -16.26 4.72 -16.03
C PHE A 604 -16.00 3.51 -16.91
N ALA A 605 -15.34 2.47 -16.39
CA ALA A 605 -15.15 1.22 -17.11
C ALA A 605 -16.48 0.51 -17.40
N GLU A 606 -17.43 0.53 -16.47
CA GLU A 606 -18.75 -0.07 -16.67
C GLU A 606 -19.60 0.68 -17.69
N LEU A 607 -19.50 2.01 -17.76
CA LEU A 607 -20.12 2.82 -18.82
C LEU A 607 -19.41 2.61 -20.18
N GLY A 608 -18.09 2.67 -20.19
CA GLY A 608 -17.27 2.55 -21.39
C GLY A 608 -17.25 1.14 -22.02
N ALA A 609 -17.72 0.13 -21.27
CA ALA A 609 -17.90 -1.23 -21.78
C ALA A 609 -18.97 -1.32 -22.90
N TRP A 610 -19.90 -0.36 -22.96
CA TRP A 610 -21.00 -0.36 -23.92
C TRP A 610 -21.29 1.01 -24.55
N ALA A 611 -20.57 2.05 -24.16
CA ALA A 611 -20.60 3.38 -24.77
C ALA A 611 -19.19 3.88 -25.12
N ARG A 612 -19.09 4.83 -26.05
CA ARG A 612 -17.96 5.78 -26.08
C ARG A 612 -18.27 6.87 -25.07
N LEU A 613 -17.68 6.74 -23.89
CA LEU A 613 -17.83 7.68 -22.77
C LEU A 613 -16.98 8.92 -23.01
N ILE A 614 -17.57 10.10 -22.84
CA ILE A 614 -16.88 11.39 -22.81
C ILE A 614 -17.02 11.97 -21.40
N VAL A 615 -15.88 12.18 -20.74
CA VAL A 615 -15.79 12.88 -19.45
C VAL A 615 -15.05 14.18 -19.66
N LEU A 616 -15.47 15.24 -18.99
CA LEU A 616 -14.92 16.57 -19.15
C LEU A 616 -14.76 17.29 -17.81
N ASP A 617 -13.84 18.24 -17.79
CA ASP A 617 -13.73 19.21 -16.72
C ASP A 617 -14.58 20.43 -17.08
N GLN A 618 -15.50 20.81 -16.20
CA GLN A 618 -16.20 22.07 -16.36
C GLN A 618 -15.24 23.26 -16.31
N ARG A 619 -15.61 24.38 -16.92
CA ARG A 619 -14.88 25.63 -16.80
C ARG A 619 -14.67 26.00 -15.32
N GLY A 620 -13.45 26.35 -14.96
CA GLY A 620 -13.04 26.60 -13.59
C GLY A 620 -12.65 25.36 -12.78
N THR A 621 -12.67 24.17 -13.38
CA THR A 621 -12.25 22.92 -12.74
C THR A 621 -11.15 22.18 -13.49
N GLY A 622 -10.44 21.33 -12.76
CA GLY A 622 -9.41 20.43 -13.25
C GLY A 622 -8.41 21.12 -14.17
N MET A 623 -8.34 20.63 -15.40
CA MET A 623 -7.45 21.15 -16.44
C MET A 623 -8.14 22.11 -17.43
N SER A 624 -9.42 22.40 -17.24
CA SER A 624 -10.12 23.44 -18.00
C SER A 624 -9.75 24.84 -17.50
N GLU A 625 -10.02 25.84 -18.34
CA GLU A 625 -9.70 27.25 -18.07
C GLU A 625 -10.15 27.70 -16.67
N ARG A 626 -9.26 28.30 -15.89
CA ARG A 626 -9.51 28.54 -14.45
C ARG A 626 -10.38 29.76 -14.17
N GLU A 627 -10.36 30.76 -15.03
CA GLU A 627 -11.05 32.04 -14.80
C GLU A 627 -12.58 31.95 -14.93
N GLY A 628 -13.12 30.83 -15.44
CA GLY A 628 -14.55 30.64 -15.66
C GLY A 628 -15.34 29.93 -14.56
N ALA A 629 -14.77 29.77 -13.35
CA ALA A 629 -15.48 29.09 -12.26
C ALA A 629 -16.78 29.84 -11.88
N GLY A 630 -17.92 29.14 -12.01
CA GLY A 630 -19.26 29.71 -11.79
C GLY A 630 -19.93 30.28 -13.04
N ALA A 631 -19.47 29.91 -14.24
CA ALA A 631 -20.17 30.23 -15.48
C ALA A 631 -21.64 29.77 -15.44
N PRO A 632 -22.59 30.54 -16.02
CA PRO A 632 -24.00 30.18 -16.05
C PRO A 632 -24.25 28.91 -16.87
N ALA A 633 -25.36 28.22 -16.59
CA ALA A 633 -25.68 26.94 -17.21
C ALA A 633 -25.81 27.02 -18.74
N GLU A 634 -26.19 28.18 -19.27
CA GLU A 634 -26.25 28.47 -20.70
C GLU A 634 -24.85 28.42 -21.33
N GLN A 635 -23.86 29.07 -20.70
CA GLN A 635 -22.47 29.03 -21.18
C GLN A 635 -21.90 27.62 -21.08
N GLN A 636 -22.23 26.89 -20.00
CA GLN A 636 -21.83 25.50 -19.84
C GLN A 636 -22.47 24.59 -20.92
N ALA A 637 -23.66 24.92 -21.42
CA ALA A 637 -24.29 24.18 -22.52
C ALA A 637 -23.56 24.41 -23.86
N GLU A 638 -23.07 25.63 -24.10
CA GLU A 638 -22.19 25.93 -25.24
C GLU A 638 -20.83 25.22 -25.12
N ASP A 639 -20.27 25.21 -23.91
CA ASP A 639 -19.02 24.48 -23.61
C ASP A 639 -19.17 22.97 -23.91
N LEU A 640 -20.30 22.36 -23.54
CA LEU A 640 -20.62 20.97 -23.88
C LEU A 640 -20.70 20.77 -25.40
N LEU A 641 -21.31 21.71 -26.13
CA LEU A 641 -21.41 21.65 -27.58
C LEU A 641 -20.02 21.68 -28.24
N ALA A 642 -19.12 22.55 -27.77
CA ALA A 642 -17.74 22.63 -28.24
C ALA A 642 -16.95 21.34 -27.97
N VAL A 643 -17.14 20.73 -26.79
CA VAL A 643 -16.53 19.42 -26.46
C VAL A 643 -17.03 18.31 -27.39
N LEU A 644 -18.34 18.27 -27.68
CA LEU A 644 -18.92 17.32 -28.63
C LEU A 644 -18.32 17.49 -30.04
N ASP A 645 -18.17 18.73 -30.50
CA ASP A 645 -17.58 19.04 -31.81
C ASP A 645 -16.10 18.59 -31.87
N ALA A 646 -15.31 18.95 -30.85
CA ALA A 646 -13.90 18.54 -30.76
C ALA A 646 -13.72 17.02 -30.66
N ALA A 647 -14.65 16.31 -30.03
CA ALA A 647 -14.64 14.85 -29.92
C ALA A 647 -15.15 14.14 -31.19
N GLY A 648 -15.61 14.89 -32.21
CA GLY A 648 -16.21 14.33 -33.41
C GLY A 648 -17.52 13.59 -33.14
N VAL A 649 -18.33 14.11 -32.20
CA VAL A 649 -19.60 13.53 -31.78
C VAL A 649 -20.76 14.35 -32.33
N ALA A 650 -21.44 13.81 -33.33
CA ALA A 650 -22.60 14.47 -33.93
C ALA A 650 -23.80 14.50 -32.96
N ARG A 651 -24.05 13.41 -32.24
CA ARG A 651 -25.21 13.26 -31.36
C ARG A 651 -24.91 12.33 -30.18
N ALA A 652 -25.12 12.79 -28.94
CA ALA A 652 -24.78 12.04 -27.73
C ALA A 652 -25.97 11.87 -26.77
N ALA A 653 -25.96 10.81 -25.96
CA ALA A 653 -26.74 10.77 -24.73
C ALA A 653 -26.10 11.69 -23.70
N LEU A 654 -26.89 12.58 -23.10
CA LEU A 654 -26.43 13.58 -22.14
C LEU A 654 -26.80 13.13 -20.73
N LEU A 655 -25.81 12.72 -19.93
CA LEU A 655 -25.99 12.27 -18.55
C LEU A 655 -25.52 13.36 -17.59
N GLY A 656 -26.46 14.07 -16.97
CA GLY A 656 -26.18 15.08 -15.96
C GLY A 656 -26.42 14.56 -14.55
N VAL A 657 -25.43 14.75 -13.67
CA VAL A 657 -25.49 14.36 -12.25
C VAL A 657 -25.61 15.60 -11.38
N GLY A 658 -26.61 15.64 -10.49
CA GLY A 658 -26.85 16.78 -9.61
C GLY A 658 -27.00 18.07 -10.42
N ALA A 659 -26.16 19.07 -10.13
CA ALA A 659 -26.13 20.34 -10.85
C ALA A 659 -25.64 20.26 -12.31
N GLY A 660 -24.96 19.18 -12.71
CA GLY A 660 -24.53 18.96 -14.09
C GLY A 660 -25.69 18.70 -15.06
N PHE A 661 -26.91 18.52 -14.55
CA PHE A 661 -28.11 18.37 -15.35
C PHE A 661 -28.55 19.65 -16.06
N ALA A 662 -28.42 20.82 -15.42
CA ALA A 662 -28.88 22.08 -15.98
C ALA A 662 -28.30 22.38 -17.39
N PRO A 663 -26.98 22.31 -17.61
CA PRO A 663 -26.41 22.53 -18.95
C PRO A 663 -26.82 21.44 -19.96
N CYS A 664 -26.96 20.18 -19.53
CA CYS A 664 -27.48 19.11 -20.39
C CYS A 664 -28.92 19.37 -20.86
N ALA A 665 -29.79 19.85 -19.96
CA ALA A 665 -31.18 20.14 -20.28
C ALA A 665 -31.30 21.33 -21.24
N LEU A 666 -30.50 22.38 -21.04
CA LEU A 666 -30.43 23.54 -21.93
C LEU A 666 -29.93 23.16 -23.32
N LEU A 667 -28.86 22.36 -23.39
CA LEU A 667 -28.33 21.83 -24.66
C LEU A 667 -29.39 20.97 -25.39
N ALA A 668 -30.08 20.07 -24.67
CA ALA A 668 -31.13 19.23 -25.26
C ALA A 668 -32.33 20.03 -25.75
N ALA A 669 -32.69 21.11 -25.06
CA ALA A 669 -33.81 22.00 -25.43
C ALA A 669 -33.45 22.93 -26.60
N ALA A 670 -32.22 23.44 -26.66
CA ALA A 670 -31.76 24.36 -27.70
C ALA A 670 -31.33 23.62 -28.97
N HIS A 671 -30.70 22.44 -28.82
CA HIS A 671 -30.09 21.67 -29.90
C HIS A 671 -30.52 20.19 -29.86
N PRO A 672 -31.83 19.86 -30.01
CA PRO A 672 -32.31 18.49 -29.91
C PRO A 672 -31.67 17.53 -30.94
N ALA A 673 -31.18 18.04 -32.08
CA ALA A 673 -30.44 17.24 -33.05
C ALA A 673 -29.09 16.73 -32.52
N ARG A 674 -28.50 17.42 -31.53
CA ARG A 674 -27.23 17.06 -30.87
C ARG A 674 -27.43 16.12 -29.68
N ALA A 675 -28.67 15.97 -29.19
CA ALA A 675 -29.00 15.10 -28.08
C ALA A 675 -29.72 13.82 -28.55
N ARG A 676 -29.16 12.66 -28.24
CA ARG A 676 -29.80 11.35 -28.44
C ARG A 676 -30.89 11.11 -27.39
N ALA A 677 -30.55 11.39 -26.15
CA ALA A 677 -31.39 11.24 -24.98
C ALA A 677 -30.86 12.16 -23.87
N LEU A 678 -31.71 12.47 -22.90
CA LEU A 678 -31.35 13.23 -21.69
C LEU A 678 -31.51 12.34 -20.46
N VAL A 679 -30.51 12.31 -19.59
CA VAL A 679 -30.56 11.55 -18.34
C VAL A 679 -30.21 12.47 -17.17
N ALA A 680 -31.09 12.50 -16.19
CA ALA A 680 -30.90 13.21 -14.93
C ALA A 680 -30.62 12.20 -13.81
N LEU A 681 -29.61 12.45 -12.99
CA LEU A 681 -29.27 11.61 -11.85
C LEU A 681 -29.14 12.45 -10.58
N GLY A 682 -30.03 12.22 -9.61
CA GLY A 682 -30.05 12.98 -8.36
C GLY A 682 -30.22 14.48 -8.59
N SER A 683 -31.07 14.90 -9.54
CA SER A 683 -31.12 16.28 -10.04
C SER A 683 -32.45 16.97 -9.76
N ALA A 684 -32.48 18.29 -9.95
CA ALA A 684 -33.67 19.13 -9.82
C ALA A 684 -33.75 20.14 -10.99
N ALA A 685 -34.95 20.65 -11.28
CA ALA A 685 -35.15 21.73 -12.26
C ALA A 685 -34.60 23.08 -11.77
N GLN A 686 -34.60 23.29 -10.46
CA GLN A 686 -33.97 24.41 -9.75
C GLN A 686 -33.55 23.91 -8.37
N MET A 687 -32.26 23.94 -8.04
CA MET A 687 -31.76 23.35 -6.79
C MET A 687 -32.20 24.12 -5.55
N SER A 688 -32.22 25.46 -5.63
CA SER A 688 -32.61 26.37 -4.54
C SER A 688 -34.09 26.32 -4.18
N ALA A 689 -34.93 25.66 -4.98
CA ALA A 689 -36.33 25.44 -4.65
C ALA A 689 -36.54 24.34 -3.60
N TRP A 690 -35.49 23.59 -3.23
CA TRP A 690 -35.58 22.42 -2.36
C TRP A 690 -34.85 22.65 -1.03
N PRO A 691 -35.59 22.72 0.10
CA PRO A 691 -34.99 22.88 1.42
C PRO A 691 -33.96 21.78 1.71
N GLY A 692 -32.82 22.18 2.24
CA GLY A 692 -31.73 21.25 2.56
C GLY A 692 -31.02 20.68 1.35
N CYS A 693 -31.24 21.14 0.11
CA CYS A 693 -30.44 20.73 -1.05
C CYS A 693 -29.01 21.28 -0.94
N LEU A 694 -27.99 20.41 -0.98
CA LEU A 694 -26.58 20.81 -0.86
C LEU A 694 -26.16 21.80 -1.96
N PHE A 695 -26.66 21.60 -3.18
CA PHE A 695 -26.38 22.44 -4.34
C PHE A 695 -27.41 23.57 -4.51
N GLY A 696 -28.33 23.73 -3.56
CA GLY A 696 -29.39 24.74 -3.56
C GLY A 696 -29.30 25.74 -2.42
N LEU A 697 -28.19 25.75 -1.66
CA LEU A 697 -27.99 26.69 -0.55
C LEU A 697 -28.05 28.13 -1.06
N ALA A 698 -28.84 28.96 -0.40
CA ALA A 698 -29.07 30.36 -0.76
C ALA A 698 -29.04 31.25 0.50
N GLY A 699 -28.85 32.56 0.32
CA GLY A 699 -28.84 33.50 1.44
C GLY A 699 -27.71 33.23 2.45
N GLU A 700 -28.00 33.39 3.74
CA GLU A 700 -27.03 33.23 4.84
C GLU A 700 -26.43 31.83 4.91
N ASP A 701 -27.20 30.78 4.60
CA ASP A 701 -26.73 29.39 4.55
C ASP A 701 -25.65 29.19 3.49
N ALA A 702 -25.74 29.90 2.36
CA ALA A 702 -24.73 29.84 1.31
C ALA A 702 -23.42 30.53 1.72
N GLU A 703 -23.51 31.64 2.45
CA GLU A 703 -22.33 32.34 2.98
C GLU A 703 -21.61 31.53 4.05
N GLU A 704 -22.37 30.86 4.93
CA GLU A 704 -21.81 29.97 5.95
C GLU A 704 -21.18 28.74 5.31
N ALA A 705 -21.86 28.09 4.36
CA ALA A 705 -21.31 26.95 3.63
C ALA A 705 -20.04 27.34 2.85
N GLU A 706 -19.97 28.55 2.29
CA GLU A 706 -18.75 29.04 1.66
C GLU A 706 -17.62 29.28 2.66
N ARG A 707 -17.91 29.88 3.82
CA ARG A 707 -16.91 30.04 4.88
C ARG A 707 -16.36 28.67 5.30
N ALA A 708 -17.24 27.70 5.54
CA ALA A 708 -16.88 26.34 5.92
C ALA A 708 -16.07 25.62 4.82
N LEU A 709 -16.50 25.77 3.56
CA LEU A 709 -15.78 25.25 2.39
C LEU A 709 -14.38 25.83 2.30
N ARG A 710 -14.23 27.15 2.50
CA ARG A 710 -12.92 27.80 2.45
C ARG A 710 -12.02 27.36 3.59
N SER A 711 -12.56 27.22 4.81
CA SER A 711 -11.77 26.80 5.98
C SER A 711 -11.39 25.32 5.96
N GLY A 712 -12.24 24.47 5.38
CA GLY A 712 -12.02 23.02 5.28
C GLY A 712 -11.52 22.57 3.90
N TRP A 713 -11.08 23.48 3.03
CA TRP A 713 -10.68 23.12 1.67
C TRP A 713 -9.46 22.20 1.70
N GLY A 714 -9.61 21.00 1.15
CA GLY A 714 -8.60 19.96 1.23
C GLY A 714 -8.86 18.89 2.29
N GLU A 715 -9.94 19.01 3.06
CA GLU A 715 -10.55 17.91 3.80
C GLU A 715 -11.59 17.18 2.93
N PRO A 716 -12.06 15.97 3.31
CA PRO A 716 -13.08 15.23 2.57
C PRO A 716 -14.48 15.87 2.71
N LEU A 717 -14.63 17.10 2.20
CA LEU A 717 -15.83 17.92 2.36
C LEU A 717 -17.08 17.27 1.77
N PHE A 718 -18.18 17.39 2.53
CA PHE A 718 -19.53 16.97 2.18
C PHE A 718 -19.75 15.46 1.95
N LEU A 719 -18.78 14.59 2.29
CA LEU A 719 -18.93 13.15 2.10
C LEU A 719 -20.12 12.55 2.85
N GLU A 720 -20.42 13.07 4.04
CA GLU A 720 -21.55 12.61 4.88
C GLU A 720 -22.91 12.84 4.21
N ARG A 721 -22.94 13.67 3.17
CA ARG A 721 -24.13 13.98 2.36
C ARG A 721 -24.04 13.42 0.94
N LEU A 722 -22.86 13.45 0.33
CA LEU A 722 -22.64 13.02 -1.05
C LEU A 722 -22.46 11.50 -1.18
N ALA A 723 -21.85 10.88 -0.19
CA ALA A 723 -21.50 9.46 -0.19
C ALA A 723 -21.52 8.88 1.25
N PRO A 724 -22.68 8.89 1.94
CA PRO A 724 -22.78 8.40 3.31
C PRO A 724 -22.24 6.97 3.49
N SER A 725 -22.42 6.09 2.48
CA SER A 725 -21.97 4.69 2.57
C SER A 725 -20.44 4.54 2.54
N ALA A 726 -19.71 5.56 2.09
CA ALA A 726 -18.25 5.59 2.00
C ALA A 726 -17.64 6.70 2.87
N ALA A 727 -18.43 7.36 3.71
CA ALA A 727 -17.98 8.47 4.54
C ALA A 727 -16.90 8.03 5.55
N GLU A 728 -16.92 6.78 6.01
CA GLU A 728 -15.94 6.21 6.94
C GLU A 728 -14.80 5.44 6.24
N ASP A 729 -14.83 5.34 4.90
CA ASP A 729 -13.76 4.69 4.14
C ASP A 729 -12.54 5.61 4.07
N GLY A 730 -11.51 5.30 4.86
CA GLY A 730 -10.28 6.11 4.93
C GLY A 730 -9.58 6.29 3.58
N ALA A 731 -9.63 5.31 2.67
CA ALA A 731 -9.04 5.42 1.34
C ALA A 731 -9.86 6.35 0.45
N PHE A 732 -11.19 6.19 0.44
CA PHE A 732 -12.08 7.06 -0.33
C PHE A 732 -12.06 8.51 0.18
N ARG A 733 -11.99 8.72 1.51
CA ARG A 733 -11.81 10.04 2.12
C ARG A 733 -10.55 10.75 1.62
N ARG A 734 -9.41 10.06 1.64
CA ARG A 734 -8.13 10.63 1.15
C ARG A 734 -8.18 10.94 -0.35
N PHE A 735 -8.74 10.02 -1.13
CA PHE A 735 -8.96 10.23 -2.55
C PHE A 735 -9.85 11.45 -2.80
N TRP A 736 -11.01 11.54 -2.15
CA TRP A 736 -11.96 12.63 -2.33
C TRP A 736 -11.34 13.99 -1.98
N ALA A 737 -10.62 14.07 -0.85
CA ALA A 737 -9.90 15.26 -0.45
C ALA A 737 -8.85 15.70 -1.48
N ALA A 738 -8.07 14.74 -2.03
CA ALA A 738 -7.11 15.02 -3.10
C ALA A 738 -7.81 15.45 -4.40
N TYR A 739 -8.87 14.75 -4.78
CA TYR A 739 -9.68 15.03 -5.97
C TYR A 739 -10.23 16.46 -5.96
N LEU A 740 -10.74 16.92 -4.81
CA LEU A 740 -11.21 18.31 -4.65
C LEU A 740 -10.07 19.33 -4.79
N ARG A 741 -8.89 19.07 -4.20
CA ARG A 741 -7.72 19.97 -4.29
C ARG A 741 -7.17 20.07 -5.70
N HIS A 742 -7.16 18.96 -6.43
CA HIS A 742 -6.74 18.95 -7.83
C HIS A 742 -7.79 19.63 -8.72
N GLY A 743 -9.07 19.39 -8.44
CA GLY A 743 -10.16 19.84 -9.28
C GLY A 743 -10.53 21.32 -9.15
N ALA A 744 -10.33 22.00 -8.01
CA ALA A 744 -10.66 23.43 -7.94
C ALA A 744 -9.91 24.17 -6.82
N SER A 745 -9.84 25.50 -6.95
CA SER A 745 -9.53 26.39 -5.83
C SER A 745 -10.78 26.56 -4.94
N PRO A 746 -10.62 26.85 -3.62
CA PRO A 746 -11.77 27.06 -2.74
C PRO A 746 -12.68 28.20 -3.21
N GLY A 747 -12.07 29.28 -3.72
CA GLY A 747 -12.82 30.40 -4.30
C GLY A 747 -13.58 30.03 -5.57
N GLY A 748 -12.98 29.18 -6.42
CA GLY A 748 -13.64 28.66 -7.62
C GLY A 748 -14.82 27.76 -7.28
N ALA A 749 -14.62 26.78 -6.40
CA ALA A 749 -15.65 25.84 -5.99
C ALA A 749 -16.85 26.52 -5.29
N ALA A 750 -16.59 27.57 -4.51
CA ALA A 750 -17.65 28.38 -3.91
C ALA A 750 -18.46 29.17 -4.95
N ARG A 751 -17.80 29.78 -5.95
CA ARG A 751 -18.51 30.43 -7.08
C ARG A 751 -19.37 29.43 -7.85
N MET A 752 -18.91 28.19 -8.02
CA MET A 752 -19.69 27.13 -8.66
C MET A 752 -20.94 26.77 -7.86
N LEU A 753 -20.85 26.60 -6.52
CA LEU A 753 -22.03 26.33 -5.69
C LEU A 753 -23.09 27.45 -5.82
N ARG A 754 -22.66 28.73 -5.81
CA ARG A 754 -23.57 29.86 -6.03
C ARG A 754 -24.24 29.80 -7.41
N ALA A 755 -23.46 29.54 -8.45
CA ALA A 755 -23.98 29.44 -9.81
C ALA A 755 -25.00 28.29 -9.95
N HIS A 756 -24.71 27.14 -9.33
CA HIS A 756 -25.62 25.98 -9.32
C HIS A 756 -26.93 26.27 -8.56
N ALA A 757 -26.86 26.99 -7.44
CA ALA A 757 -28.06 27.39 -6.69
C ALA A 757 -28.93 28.38 -7.49
N ALA A 758 -28.31 29.23 -8.32
CA ALA A 758 -29.00 30.19 -9.17
C ALA A 758 -29.57 29.59 -10.47
N ALA A 759 -29.07 28.43 -10.91
CA ALA A 759 -29.52 27.79 -12.13
C ALA A 759 -30.99 27.35 -12.07
N ASP A 760 -31.79 27.79 -13.04
CA ASP A 760 -33.21 27.46 -13.17
C ASP A 760 -33.53 27.10 -14.63
N VAL A 761 -33.78 25.81 -14.87
CA VAL A 761 -34.09 25.31 -16.21
C VAL A 761 -35.58 25.08 -16.44
N ARG A 762 -36.47 25.43 -15.49
CA ARG A 762 -37.92 25.13 -15.58
C ARG A 762 -38.56 25.63 -16.87
N SER A 763 -38.16 26.79 -17.35
CA SER A 763 -38.65 27.38 -18.61
C SER A 763 -38.17 26.63 -19.87
N ALA A 764 -37.07 25.89 -19.78
CA ALA A 764 -36.50 25.13 -20.89
C ALA A 764 -37.04 23.70 -20.97
N LEU A 765 -37.45 23.10 -19.84
CA LEU A 765 -37.87 21.69 -19.77
C LEU A 765 -39.03 21.34 -20.71
N GLY A 766 -39.99 22.26 -20.91
CA GLY A 766 -41.10 22.05 -21.83
C GLY A 766 -40.69 21.97 -23.31
N ARG A 767 -39.47 22.41 -23.65
CA ARG A 767 -38.91 22.35 -25.01
C ARG A 767 -38.03 21.10 -25.24
N VAL A 768 -37.73 20.34 -24.19
CA VAL A 768 -36.97 19.08 -24.32
C VAL A 768 -37.85 18.06 -25.05
N SER A 769 -37.41 17.67 -26.25
CA SER A 769 -38.15 16.76 -27.14
C SER A 769 -37.50 15.38 -27.30
N VAL A 770 -36.36 15.16 -26.64
CA VAL A 770 -35.62 13.88 -26.67
C VAL A 770 -36.11 12.95 -25.57
N PRO A 771 -35.98 11.61 -25.75
CA PRO A 771 -36.26 10.65 -24.69
C PRO A 771 -35.52 11.04 -23.41
N THR A 772 -36.23 11.06 -22.28
CA THR A 772 -35.68 11.50 -21.01
C THR A 772 -35.86 10.46 -19.91
N LEU A 773 -34.79 10.19 -19.16
CA LEU A 773 -34.81 9.36 -17.95
C LEU A 773 -34.40 10.21 -16.75
N VAL A 774 -35.16 10.12 -15.65
CA VAL A 774 -34.82 10.72 -14.37
C VAL A 774 -34.62 9.61 -13.35
N LEU A 775 -33.38 9.42 -12.93
CA LEU A 775 -32.96 8.45 -11.92
C LEU A 775 -32.72 9.17 -10.60
N HIS A 776 -33.28 8.65 -9.51
CA HIS A 776 -33.02 9.19 -8.18
C HIS A 776 -32.89 8.05 -7.17
N ARG A 777 -31.98 8.17 -6.21
CA ARG A 777 -31.95 7.27 -5.05
C ARG A 777 -32.90 7.77 -3.97
N ALA A 778 -33.73 6.90 -3.43
CA ALA A 778 -34.81 7.28 -2.51
C ALA A 778 -34.30 8.01 -1.25
N GLY A 779 -33.08 7.67 -0.78
CA GLY A 779 -32.45 8.25 0.40
C GLY A 779 -31.39 9.32 0.12
N ASP A 780 -31.29 9.87 -1.10
CA ASP A 780 -30.29 10.88 -1.47
C ASP A 780 -30.29 12.08 -0.49
N ARG A 781 -29.17 12.26 0.21
CA ARG A 781 -29.00 13.29 1.26
C ARG A 781 -28.43 14.62 0.73
N ALA A 782 -28.02 14.66 -0.54
CA ALA A 782 -27.55 15.88 -1.20
C ALA A 782 -28.69 16.57 -1.95
N VAL A 783 -29.52 15.81 -2.67
CA VAL A 783 -30.67 16.30 -3.42
C VAL A 783 -31.90 15.45 -3.09
N PRO A 784 -32.98 16.01 -2.51
CA PRO A 784 -34.15 15.21 -2.12
C PRO A 784 -34.82 14.50 -3.31
N ALA A 785 -35.24 13.25 -3.14
CA ALA A 785 -35.93 12.47 -4.19
C ALA A 785 -37.22 13.13 -4.74
N ALA A 786 -37.88 13.96 -3.93
CA ALA A 786 -39.03 14.75 -4.37
C ALA A 786 -38.67 15.73 -5.51
N ALA A 787 -37.42 16.19 -5.57
CA ALA A 787 -36.92 17.04 -6.64
C ALA A 787 -36.85 16.30 -7.99
N GLY A 788 -36.43 15.04 -7.98
CA GLY A 788 -36.45 14.18 -9.17
C GLY A 788 -37.87 13.93 -9.68
N ARG A 789 -38.83 13.68 -8.78
CA ARG A 789 -40.26 13.54 -9.14
C ARG A 789 -40.82 14.80 -9.79
N ASP A 790 -40.57 15.96 -9.21
CA ASP A 790 -41.00 17.25 -9.77
C ASP A 790 -40.34 17.52 -11.14
N LEU A 791 -39.03 17.24 -11.26
CA LEU A 791 -38.29 17.37 -12.51
C LEU A 791 -38.91 16.50 -13.61
N ALA A 792 -39.18 15.23 -13.34
CA ALA A 792 -39.79 14.31 -14.30
C ALA A 792 -41.19 14.79 -14.74
N GLY A 793 -42.00 15.32 -13.81
CA GLY A 793 -43.32 15.85 -14.10
C GLY A 793 -43.33 17.07 -15.05
N ARG A 794 -42.19 17.77 -15.19
CA ARG A 794 -42.04 18.94 -16.07
C ARG A 794 -41.59 18.60 -17.49
N ILE A 795 -41.13 17.38 -17.74
CA ILE A 795 -40.61 16.94 -19.04
C ILE A 795 -41.59 15.94 -19.65
N ARG A 796 -42.12 16.29 -20.83
CA ARG A 796 -43.12 15.45 -21.51
C ARG A 796 -42.54 14.08 -21.84
N GLY A 797 -43.17 13.03 -21.31
CA GLY A 797 -42.78 11.65 -21.58
C GLY A 797 -41.50 11.18 -20.88
N ALA A 798 -41.02 11.91 -19.87
CA ALA A 798 -39.90 11.45 -19.06
C ALA A 798 -40.26 10.20 -18.25
N ARG A 799 -39.35 9.22 -18.24
CA ARG A 799 -39.43 8.05 -17.36
C ARG A 799 -38.76 8.39 -16.03
N HIS A 800 -39.47 8.23 -14.92
CA HIS A 800 -38.92 8.41 -13.57
C HIS A 800 -38.68 7.05 -12.91
N VAL A 801 -37.50 6.85 -12.32
CA VAL A 801 -37.17 5.63 -11.57
C VAL A 801 -36.50 6.01 -10.26
N GLU A 802 -37.07 5.54 -9.16
CA GLU A 802 -36.46 5.64 -7.84
C GLU A 802 -35.78 4.31 -7.49
N LEU A 803 -34.51 4.39 -7.09
CA LEU A 803 -33.68 3.26 -6.71
C LEU A 803 -33.42 3.29 -5.19
N PRO A 804 -33.18 2.15 -4.53
CA PRO A 804 -32.74 2.15 -3.14
C PRO A 804 -31.34 2.78 -3.00
N GLY A 805 -31.04 3.34 -1.82
CA GLY A 805 -29.73 3.88 -1.45
C GLY A 805 -29.75 5.33 -0.99
N ASP A 806 -28.66 5.75 -0.36
CA ASP A 806 -28.50 7.08 0.26
C ASP A 806 -27.45 7.95 -0.45
N ASP A 807 -26.55 7.36 -1.24
CA ASP A 807 -25.43 8.07 -1.86
C ASP A 807 -25.88 8.89 -3.05
N HIS A 808 -25.43 10.14 -3.13
CA HIS A 808 -25.65 11.00 -4.30
C HIS A 808 -24.68 10.66 -5.44
N LEU A 809 -23.42 10.35 -5.11
CA LEU A 809 -22.40 10.03 -6.11
C LEU A 809 -22.76 8.71 -6.84
N PRO A 810 -22.86 8.72 -8.19
CA PRO A 810 -23.36 7.56 -8.94
C PRO A 810 -22.40 6.36 -8.92
N PHE A 811 -21.13 6.59 -8.58
CA PHE A 811 -20.08 5.60 -8.48
C PHE A 811 -19.87 5.06 -7.05
N VAL A 812 -20.63 5.55 -6.06
CA VAL A 812 -20.62 5.07 -4.67
C VAL A 812 -21.92 4.32 -4.36
N GLY A 813 -21.84 3.35 -3.44
CA GLY A 813 -22.95 2.46 -3.12
C GLY A 813 -23.25 1.46 -4.24
N GLU A 814 -24.50 1.05 -4.37
CA GLU A 814 -24.94 0.14 -5.42
C GLU A 814 -25.11 0.88 -6.77
N SER A 815 -24.12 0.79 -7.65
CA SER A 815 -24.16 1.36 -9.01
C SER A 815 -24.82 0.43 -10.05
N GLY A 816 -24.92 -0.87 -9.75
CA GLY A 816 -25.44 -1.90 -10.68
C GLY A 816 -26.86 -1.63 -11.19
N PRO A 817 -27.86 -1.41 -10.32
CA PRO A 817 -29.24 -1.12 -10.74
C PRO A 817 -29.35 0.15 -11.60
N LEU A 818 -28.61 1.20 -11.22
CA LEU A 818 -28.52 2.46 -11.96
C LEU A 818 -27.97 2.25 -13.37
N LEU A 819 -26.86 1.51 -13.49
CA LEU A 819 -26.25 1.19 -14.79
C LEU A 819 -27.14 0.28 -15.65
N ALA A 820 -27.88 -0.64 -15.02
CA ALA A 820 -28.84 -1.50 -15.72
C ALA A 820 -29.99 -0.66 -16.32
N GLU A 821 -30.57 0.24 -15.54
CA GLU A 821 -31.62 1.16 -16.03
C GLU A 821 -31.12 2.08 -17.13
N LEU A 822 -29.90 2.61 -17.00
CA LEU A 822 -29.28 3.45 -18.02
C LEU A 822 -29.08 2.68 -19.34
N ARG A 823 -28.55 1.46 -19.29
CA ARG A 823 -28.36 0.60 -20.47
C ARG A 823 -29.70 0.26 -21.14
N ALA A 824 -30.68 -0.15 -20.34
CA ALA A 824 -32.00 -0.51 -20.82
C ALA A 824 -32.68 0.69 -21.52
N PHE A 825 -32.62 1.87 -20.90
CA PHE A 825 -33.19 3.09 -21.46
C PHE A 825 -32.52 3.53 -22.77
N LEU A 826 -31.20 3.41 -22.87
CA LEU A 826 -30.46 3.78 -24.08
C LEU A 826 -30.56 2.73 -25.21
N GLY A 827 -31.24 1.61 -24.95
CA GLY A 827 -31.47 0.55 -25.93
C GLY A 827 -30.20 -0.26 -26.23
N VAL A 828 -29.43 -0.60 -25.20
CA VAL A 828 -28.24 -1.45 -25.33
C VAL A 828 -28.46 -2.77 -24.59
N ASN A 829 -28.34 -3.88 -25.31
CA ASN A 829 -28.44 -5.22 -24.73
C ASN A 829 -27.25 -5.52 -23.79
N ALA A 830 -27.39 -6.53 -22.93
CA ALA A 830 -26.31 -6.99 -22.03
C ALA A 830 -25.00 -7.38 -22.75
N GLY A 831 -25.04 -7.61 -24.06
CA GLY A 831 -23.88 -7.86 -24.93
C GLY A 831 -23.27 -6.62 -25.61
N GLY A 832 -23.74 -5.40 -25.33
CA GLY A 832 -23.19 -4.16 -25.88
C GLY A 832 -23.69 -3.77 -27.27
N SER A 833 -24.63 -4.52 -27.86
CA SER A 833 -25.21 -4.22 -29.18
C SER A 833 -26.52 -3.40 -29.06
N PRO A 834 -26.82 -2.52 -30.04
CA PRO A 834 -28.08 -1.78 -30.08
C PRO A 834 -29.28 -2.71 -30.23
N VAL A 835 -30.39 -2.42 -29.55
CA VAL A 835 -31.66 -3.14 -29.75
C VAL A 835 -32.34 -2.60 -31.01
N SER A 836 -32.65 -3.47 -31.97
CA SER A 836 -33.17 -3.12 -33.31
C SER A 836 -34.61 -2.55 -33.33
N SER A 837 -35.26 -2.29 -32.21
CA SER A 837 -36.63 -1.74 -32.20
C SER A 837 -36.98 -1.08 -30.87
N LEU A 838 -37.01 0.25 -30.83
CA LEU A 838 -37.78 1.00 -29.82
C LEU A 838 -39.20 1.16 -30.36
N VAL A 839 -40.09 0.20 -30.10
CA VAL A 839 -41.52 0.47 -30.09
C VAL A 839 -41.90 0.87 -28.66
N PRO A 840 -42.48 2.05 -28.42
CA PRO A 840 -42.92 2.43 -27.09
C PRO A 840 -44.08 1.52 -26.67
N SER A 841 -43.88 0.70 -25.64
CA SER A 841 -44.96 -0.07 -25.01
C SER A 841 -45.86 0.89 -24.22
N ALA A 842 -46.81 1.51 -24.91
CA ALA A 842 -47.96 2.14 -24.30
C ALA A 842 -49.07 1.10 -24.07
N ALA A 843 -49.66 1.15 -22.87
CA ALA A 843 -50.95 0.58 -22.48
C ALA A 843 -51.11 -0.95 -22.45
N LEU A 844 -51.16 -1.51 -21.23
CA LEU A 844 -52.13 -2.55 -20.87
C LEU A 844 -52.58 -2.31 -19.43
N GLY A 845 -53.53 -1.38 -19.30
CA GLY A 845 -54.44 -1.31 -18.16
C GLY A 845 -55.78 -1.88 -18.60
N ALA A 846 -56.32 -2.76 -17.76
CA ALA A 846 -57.74 -3.13 -17.60
C ALA A 846 -58.58 -3.41 -18.86
N ALA A 847 -58.95 -4.69 -19.03
CA ALA A 847 -60.27 -5.06 -19.51
C ALA A 847 -60.90 -6.05 -18.52
N SER A 848 -61.96 -5.58 -17.88
CA SER A 848 -62.90 -6.31 -17.04
C SER A 848 -63.83 -7.23 -17.86
N GLY A 849 -64.25 -8.34 -17.25
CA GLY A 849 -65.63 -8.87 -17.31
C GLY A 849 -66.16 -9.41 -18.63
N GLY A 850 -66.42 -10.72 -18.65
CA GLY A 850 -67.14 -11.46 -19.70
C GLY A 850 -66.99 -12.96 -19.51
#